data_AF-A0A8D3AUS5-F1
#
_entry.id   AF-A0A8D3AUS5-F1
#
_cell.length_a   1.000
_cell.length_b   1.000
_cell.length_c   1.000
_cell.angle_alpha   90.00
_cell.angle_beta   90.00
_cell.angle_gamma   90.00
#
_symmetry.space_group_name_H-M   'P 1'
#
loop_
_entity.id
_entity.type
_entity.pdbx_description
1 polymer ?
#
loop_
_entity_poly.entity_id
_entity_poly.type
_entity_poly.pdbx_seq_one_letter_code
_entity_poly.pdbx_strand_id
1 'polypeptide(L)'
;MTSSTLGQSAPLVANLEPGIGKYAAILGLSAGLGGAEMELQKMLIEERMKCENHRTNYQMLKAEHTSLQDEFTRSQEELKRLLSDRQAQQEKVQLLLVELRGELLDKTRELEELRLQVMTPQQLELLRAQVQQDMQAPVREIFKKMEEEAEKYRSEYSKLRYENTIIKSQFEHAHMLEQRRIRHQAELSHLENDRVDLVTWYQGSDPLRDVKRVEALLRDKAQLHVQLKGLEAEVGELRARNENSGQQAENVQRIQIRQLSECQAAGMSLEAERQSLRLQLERMESELQLSHEQNSQLTGRLHKAEREVNSLTCEIESLKHSHKLEMACVKVECTRSKGEVERERDTLQGQLDGLQTDVEMLKAAVERHKDVVVKKDKEIVRNLQSAREEEHCKIATLHEERLELENRLAALEQQRALKDAANRAQKEEWEERLRSAQQGEESGRIEVQTLRSQIGNKIKHSGLIFSVLFHVLLRTRPESHLMETNQRLREILDSIGEELRTTRGQAERSQHKAERYVFWMLEVRQVEWLEEKHKLQEREAELQQKHTQDKEKLQRAAVAQKKRKALTENREKKLQDKIQLLQVKIEELELEAAALFLCLLLQEEQNQREFSLLRQRLEDLESVQQQQLEELGSVVQRDQRLVAPTELTTLLNF
;
A
#
# COMPACT_ATOMS: atom_id res chain seq x y z
N MET A 1 -25.99 -23.88 -24.90
CA MET A 1 -26.71 -25.08 -25.38
C MET A 1 -28.13 -24.63 -25.69
N THR A 2 -28.63 -24.49 -26.93
CA THR A 2 -28.63 -25.35 -28.16
C THR A 2 -29.94 -26.12 -28.37
N SER A 3 -31.02 -25.38 -28.65
CA SER A 3 -32.24 -25.77 -29.39
C SER A 3 -32.98 -24.47 -29.78
N SER A 4 -33.85 -24.39 -30.79
CA SER A 4 -34.33 -25.38 -31.76
C SER A 4 -34.32 -24.80 -33.19
N THR A 5 -34.38 -25.67 -34.19
CA THR A 5 -34.56 -25.34 -35.61
C THR A 5 -36.04 -25.40 -36.04
N LEU A 6 -36.28 -25.15 -37.34
CA LEU A 6 -37.55 -25.05 -38.08
C LEU A 6 -38.33 -23.72 -37.90
N GLY A 7 -39.11 -23.27 -38.89
CA GLY A 7 -39.46 -23.94 -40.16
C GLY A 7 -39.63 -22.99 -41.35
N GLN A 8 -39.55 -23.56 -42.56
CA GLN A 8 -39.87 -22.87 -43.82
C GLN A 8 -41.39 -22.87 -44.05
N SER A 9 -41.92 -21.81 -44.66
CA SER A 9 -43.23 -21.82 -45.32
C SER A 9 -43.18 -20.98 -46.60
N ALA A 10 -43.83 -21.47 -47.65
CA ALA A 10 -43.79 -20.86 -48.99
C ALA A 10 -45.11 -20.13 -49.30
N PRO A 11 -45.08 -19.04 -50.11
CA PRO A 11 -46.27 -18.48 -50.71
C PRO A 11 -46.60 -19.21 -52.03
N LEU A 12 -47.73 -19.91 -52.07
CA LEU A 12 -48.24 -20.56 -53.28
C LEU A 12 -49.35 -19.69 -53.91
N VAL A 13 -49.07 -19.17 -55.10
CA VAL A 13 -49.98 -18.68 -56.17
C VAL A 13 -51.37 -18.14 -55.76
N ALA A 14 -51.58 -16.85 -56.05
CA ALA A 14 -52.86 -16.35 -56.54
C ALA A 14 -52.61 -15.25 -57.59
N ASN A 15 -53.15 -15.42 -58.80
CA ASN A 15 -53.07 -14.41 -59.88
C ASN A 15 -54.07 -13.28 -59.65
N LEU A 16 -53.79 -12.09 -60.18
CA LEU A 16 -54.80 -11.19 -60.77
C LEU A 16 -54.15 -10.02 -61.54
N GLU A 17 -53.80 -10.25 -62.81
CA GLU A 17 -53.70 -9.16 -63.80
C GLU A 17 -55.05 -9.01 -64.52
N PRO A 18 -55.74 -7.86 -64.43
CA PRO A 18 -56.85 -7.54 -65.33
C PRO A 18 -56.29 -7.07 -66.68
N GLY A 19 -56.49 -7.86 -67.74
CA GLY A 19 -55.88 -7.64 -69.05
C GLY A 19 -56.34 -6.37 -69.78
N ILE A 20 -55.43 -5.78 -70.57
CA ILE A 20 -55.70 -4.56 -71.34
C ILE A 20 -56.55 -4.85 -72.59
N GLY A 21 -57.77 -4.31 -72.57
CA GLY A 21 -58.47 -3.68 -73.70
C GLY A 21 -58.55 -4.41 -75.05
N LYS A 22 -59.74 -4.97 -75.36
CA LYS A 22 -60.12 -5.26 -76.76
C LYS A 22 -61.64 -5.37 -77.05
N TYR A 23 -62.40 -4.32 -76.71
CA TYR A 23 -63.71 -4.07 -77.33
C TYR A 23 -63.86 -2.59 -77.70
N ALA A 24 -64.23 -2.33 -78.96
CA ALA A 24 -64.52 -1.02 -79.52
C ALA A 24 -65.86 -1.07 -80.26
N ALA A 25 -66.59 0.06 -80.26
CA ALA A 25 -68.03 0.15 -80.55
C ALA A 25 -68.90 -0.58 -79.49
N ILE A 26 -70.10 -0.11 -79.10
CA ILE A 26 -71.14 0.58 -79.89
C ILE A 26 -71.83 1.71 -79.08
N LEU A 27 -72.08 2.83 -79.78
CA LEU A 27 -73.15 3.85 -79.62
C LEU A 27 -73.81 4.11 -78.23
N GLY A 28 -73.39 5.21 -77.59
CA GLY A 28 -74.24 6.34 -77.17
C GLY A 28 -75.53 6.12 -76.36
N LEU A 29 -75.46 6.36 -75.04
CA LEU A 29 -76.58 6.82 -74.18
C LEU A 29 -76.08 7.31 -72.78
N SER A 30 -75.13 8.25 -72.75
CA SER A 30 -74.33 8.56 -71.53
C SER A 30 -74.51 9.96 -70.91
N ALA A 31 -75.44 10.79 -71.38
CA ALA A 31 -75.61 12.17 -70.89
C ALA A 31 -76.14 12.29 -69.45
N GLY A 32 -76.86 11.28 -68.94
CA GLY A 32 -77.36 11.24 -67.54
C GLY A 32 -76.56 10.33 -66.61
N LEU A 33 -75.88 9.32 -67.15
CA LEU A 33 -75.10 8.35 -66.35
C LEU A 33 -73.74 8.90 -65.94
N GLY A 34 -73.09 9.72 -66.77
CA GLY A 34 -71.74 10.23 -66.50
C GLY A 34 -71.62 11.04 -65.20
N GLY A 35 -72.69 11.69 -64.73
CA GLY A 35 -72.70 12.37 -63.44
C GLY A 35 -72.64 11.40 -62.27
N ALA A 36 -73.56 10.43 -62.22
CA ALA A 36 -73.60 9.41 -61.17
C ALA A 36 -72.36 8.50 -61.20
N GLU A 37 -71.82 8.20 -62.37
CA GLU A 37 -70.57 7.44 -62.55
C GLU A 37 -69.36 8.22 -62.03
N MET A 38 -69.29 9.53 -62.28
CA MET A 38 -68.24 10.42 -61.76
C MET A 38 -68.34 10.62 -60.24
N GLU A 39 -69.55 10.67 -59.67
CA GLU A 39 -69.75 10.66 -58.21
C GLU A 39 -69.36 9.31 -57.58
N LEU A 40 -69.66 8.18 -58.23
CA LEU A 40 -69.21 6.85 -57.80
C LEU A 40 -67.69 6.73 -57.85
N GLN A 41 -67.03 7.25 -58.90
CA GLN A 41 -65.57 7.34 -58.97
C GLN A 41 -65.00 8.23 -57.86
N LYS A 42 -65.62 9.38 -57.58
CA LYS A 42 -65.22 10.29 -56.49
C LYS A 42 -65.31 9.61 -55.12
N MET A 43 -66.42 8.91 -54.82
CA MET A 43 -66.55 8.11 -53.61
C MET A 43 -65.52 6.97 -53.54
N LEU A 44 -65.24 6.29 -54.66
CA LEU A 44 -64.20 5.25 -54.72
C LEU A 44 -62.79 5.81 -54.46
N ILE A 45 -62.49 7.04 -54.90
CA ILE A 45 -61.23 7.73 -54.61
C ILE A 45 -61.19 8.15 -53.13
N GLU A 46 -62.28 8.69 -52.57
CA GLU A 46 -62.37 9.07 -51.16
C GLU A 46 -62.24 7.87 -50.22
N GLU A 47 -62.87 6.73 -50.52
CA GLU A 47 -62.69 5.49 -49.75
C GLU A 47 -61.29 4.90 -49.91
N ARG A 48 -60.68 4.96 -51.10
CA ARG A 48 -59.26 4.57 -51.27
C ARG A 48 -58.34 5.45 -50.41
N MET A 49 -58.57 6.77 -50.38
CA MET A 49 -57.81 7.68 -49.53
C MET A 49 -58.04 7.41 -48.03
N LYS A 50 -59.27 7.08 -47.59
CA LYS A 50 -59.54 6.64 -46.22
C LYS A 50 -58.82 5.34 -45.89
N CYS A 51 -58.85 4.34 -46.77
CA CYS A 51 -58.12 3.09 -46.59
C CYS A 51 -56.60 3.30 -46.52
N GLU A 52 -56.02 4.15 -47.37
CA GLU A 52 -54.59 4.46 -47.32
C GLU A 52 -54.24 5.23 -46.02
N ASN A 53 -55.09 6.17 -45.59
CA ASN A 53 -54.94 6.88 -44.31
C ASN A 53 -55.05 5.95 -43.10
N HIS A 54 -55.98 4.99 -43.10
CA HIS A 54 -56.08 3.97 -42.05
C HIS A 54 -54.87 3.03 -42.06
N ARG A 55 -54.34 2.69 -43.24
CA ARG A 55 -53.14 1.88 -43.42
C ARG A 55 -51.89 2.60 -42.90
N THR A 56 -51.71 3.89 -43.22
CA THR A 56 -50.60 4.69 -42.69
C THR A 56 -50.74 4.93 -41.19
N ASN A 57 -51.94 5.22 -40.67
CA ASN A 57 -52.17 5.35 -39.24
C ASN A 57 -51.87 4.05 -38.48
N TYR A 58 -52.24 2.88 -39.01
CA TYR A 58 -51.87 1.59 -38.44
C TYR A 58 -50.36 1.33 -38.49
N GLN A 59 -49.68 1.75 -39.57
CA GLN A 59 -48.22 1.66 -39.68
C GLN A 59 -47.50 2.57 -38.69
N MET A 60 -47.98 3.81 -38.49
CA MET A 60 -47.45 4.73 -37.46
C MET A 60 -47.68 4.17 -36.05
N LEU A 61 -48.90 3.76 -35.71
CA LEU A 61 -49.22 3.18 -34.40
C LEU A 61 -48.40 1.91 -34.11
N LYS A 62 -48.11 1.10 -35.14
CA LYS A 62 -47.20 -0.06 -35.03
C LYS A 62 -45.74 0.35 -34.82
N ALA A 63 -45.28 1.42 -35.46
CA ALA A 63 -43.94 1.99 -35.24
C ALA A 63 -43.80 2.58 -33.82
N GLU A 64 -44.81 3.31 -33.35
CA GLU A 64 -44.87 3.84 -31.98
C GLU A 64 -44.90 2.72 -30.93
N HIS A 65 -45.74 1.69 -31.13
CA HIS A 65 -45.75 0.51 -30.24
C HIS A 65 -44.39 -0.20 -30.21
N THR A 66 -43.69 -0.30 -31.36
CA THR A 66 -42.35 -0.91 -31.36
C THR A 66 -41.30 -0.02 -30.70
N SER A 67 -41.36 1.32 -30.85
CA SER A 67 -40.49 2.24 -30.10
C SER A 67 -40.72 2.14 -28.59
N LEU A 68 -41.97 2.16 -28.14
CA LEU A 68 -42.33 2.04 -26.72
C LEU A 68 -41.95 0.67 -26.14
N GLN A 69 -42.02 -0.40 -26.93
CA GLN A 69 -41.59 -1.74 -26.52
C GLN A 69 -40.06 -1.84 -26.43
N ASP A 70 -39.34 -1.20 -27.34
CA ASP A 70 -37.89 -1.03 -27.29
C ASP A 70 -37.45 -0.18 -26.08
N GLU A 71 -38.14 0.91 -25.79
CA GLU A 71 -37.88 1.78 -24.64
C GLU A 71 -38.17 1.07 -23.30
N PHE A 72 -39.25 0.29 -23.24
CA PHE A 72 -39.56 -0.56 -22.08
C PHE A 72 -38.52 -1.66 -21.87
N THR A 73 -38.02 -2.29 -22.94
CA THR A 73 -36.96 -3.32 -22.81
C THR A 73 -35.62 -2.70 -22.42
N ARG A 74 -35.20 -1.58 -23.03
CA ARG A 74 -34.00 -0.83 -22.64
C ARG A 74 -34.02 -0.41 -21.17
N SER A 75 -35.11 0.22 -20.70
CA SER A 75 -35.26 0.63 -19.30
C SER A 75 -35.33 -0.55 -18.32
N GLN A 76 -35.92 -1.69 -18.73
CA GLN A 76 -35.88 -2.92 -17.93
C GLN A 76 -34.46 -3.53 -17.85
N GLU A 77 -33.65 -3.43 -18.91
CA GLU A 77 -32.24 -3.82 -18.86
C GLU A 77 -31.41 -2.87 -17.99
N GLU A 78 -31.60 -1.56 -18.10
CA GLU A 78 -30.93 -0.57 -17.26
C GLU A 78 -31.24 -0.79 -15.78
N LEU A 79 -32.50 -1.08 -15.44
CA LEU A 79 -32.86 -1.45 -14.07
C LEU A 79 -32.14 -2.73 -13.60
N LYS A 80 -31.98 -3.75 -14.46
CA LYS A 80 -31.20 -4.96 -14.13
C LYS A 80 -29.72 -4.65 -13.91
N ARG A 81 -29.09 -3.84 -14.77
CA ARG A 81 -27.69 -3.40 -14.66
C ARG A 81 -27.47 -2.61 -13.36
N LEU A 82 -28.35 -1.66 -13.05
CA LEU A 82 -28.29 -0.86 -11.82
C LEU A 82 -28.48 -1.73 -10.57
N LEU A 83 -29.33 -2.77 -10.61
CA LEU A 83 -29.49 -3.71 -9.52
C LEU A 83 -28.24 -4.58 -9.31
N SER A 84 -27.60 -5.06 -10.39
CA SER A 84 -26.32 -5.79 -10.30
C SER A 84 -25.19 -4.91 -9.80
N ASP A 85 -25.14 -3.64 -10.23
CA ASP A 85 -24.11 -2.70 -9.79
C ASP A 85 -24.28 -2.36 -8.31
N ARG A 86 -25.51 -2.10 -7.86
CA ARG A 86 -25.85 -1.88 -6.44
C ARG A 86 -25.46 -3.09 -5.58
N GLN A 87 -25.65 -4.30 -6.09
CA GLN A 87 -25.25 -5.53 -5.39
C GLN A 87 -23.73 -5.69 -5.34
N ALA A 88 -23.01 -5.52 -6.46
CA ALA A 88 -21.55 -5.60 -6.49
C ALA A 88 -20.87 -4.52 -5.62
N GLN A 89 -21.47 -3.33 -5.48
CA GLN A 89 -21.00 -2.31 -4.52
C GLN A 89 -21.30 -2.71 -3.07
N GLN A 90 -22.45 -3.34 -2.79
CA GLN A 90 -22.76 -3.86 -1.46
C GLN A 90 -21.79 -4.97 -1.04
N GLU A 91 -21.41 -5.86 -1.96
CA GLU A 91 -20.41 -6.92 -1.74
C GLU A 91 -19.01 -6.33 -1.48
N LYS A 92 -18.57 -5.32 -2.23
CA LYS A 92 -17.31 -4.58 -1.97
C LYS A 92 -17.28 -3.93 -0.58
N VAL A 93 -18.37 -3.29 -0.17
CA VAL A 93 -18.48 -2.68 1.17
C VAL A 93 -18.46 -3.75 2.27
N GLN A 94 -19.03 -4.94 2.03
CA GLN A 94 -18.94 -6.06 2.98
C GLN A 94 -17.51 -6.62 3.10
N LEU A 95 -16.76 -6.72 2.00
CA LEU A 95 -15.35 -7.13 2.02
C LEU A 95 -14.49 -6.12 2.82
N LEU A 96 -14.60 -4.83 2.52
CA LEU A 96 -13.89 -3.76 3.26
C LEU A 96 -14.23 -3.77 4.77
N LEU A 97 -15.48 -4.08 5.14
CA LEU A 97 -15.90 -4.23 6.54
C LEU A 97 -15.33 -5.49 7.22
N VAL A 98 -14.96 -6.52 6.46
CA VAL A 98 -14.27 -7.72 6.99
C VAL A 98 -12.76 -7.45 7.12
N GLU A 99 -12.16 -6.80 6.13
CA GLU A 99 -10.75 -6.39 6.13
C GLU A 99 -10.43 -5.48 7.33
N LEU A 100 -11.19 -4.39 7.52
CA LEU A 100 -11.04 -3.47 8.66
C LEU A 100 -11.27 -4.14 10.03
N ARG A 101 -12.07 -5.22 10.09
CA ARG A 101 -12.23 -6.03 11.31
C ARG A 101 -11.04 -6.94 11.56
N GLY A 102 -10.41 -7.46 10.51
CA GLY A 102 -9.15 -8.19 10.57
C GLY A 102 -8.03 -7.30 11.10
N GLU A 103 -7.81 -6.15 10.46
CA GLU A 103 -6.81 -5.16 10.88
C GLU A 103 -6.96 -4.74 12.35
N LEU A 104 -8.19 -4.50 12.82
CA LEU A 104 -8.45 -4.12 14.21
C LEU A 104 -8.15 -5.26 15.19
N LEU A 105 -8.43 -6.52 14.83
CA LEU A 105 -8.06 -7.69 15.63
C LEU A 105 -6.54 -7.88 15.65
N ASP A 106 -5.84 -7.72 14.53
CA ASP A 106 -4.38 -7.86 14.46
C ASP A 106 -3.67 -6.74 15.21
N LYS A 107 -4.15 -5.50 15.12
CA LYS A 107 -3.67 -4.39 15.96
C LYS A 107 -3.97 -4.58 17.45
N THR A 108 -5.02 -5.31 17.79
CA THR A 108 -5.30 -5.70 19.20
C THR A 108 -4.28 -6.75 19.68
N ARG A 109 -3.97 -7.76 18.84
CA ARG A 109 -2.92 -8.77 19.12
C ARG A 109 -1.55 -8.12 19.28
N GLU A 110 -1.14 -7.22 18.37
CA GLU A 110 0.10 -6.45 18.47
C GLU A 110 0.20 -5.67 19.80
N LEU A 111 -0.89 -5.06 20.25
CA LEU A 111 -0.94 -4.35 21.53
C LEU A 111 -0.84 -5.29 22.75
N GLU A 112 -1.34 -6.52 22.65
CA GLU A 112 -1.19 -7.54 23.69
C GLU A 112 0.22 -8.14 23.71
N GLU A 113 0.81 -8.42 22.56
CA GLU A 113 2.22 -8.84 22.43
C GLU A 113 3.18 -7.76 22.96
N LEU A 114 2.97 -6.49 22.61
CA LEU A 114 3.77 -5.38 23.14
C LEU A 114 3.61 -5.23 24.66
N ARG A 115 2.42 -5.46 25.22
CA ARG A 115 2.20 -5.49 26.68
C ARG A 115 2.95 -6.63 27.39
N LEU A 116 3.19 -7.75 26.70
CA LEU A 116 3.98 -8.87 27.22
C LEU A 116 5.50 -8.64 27.06
N GLN A 117 5.92 -7.86 26.06
CA GLN A 117 7.33 -7.48 25.85
C GLN A 117 7.81 -6.34 26.77
N VAL A 118 6.92 -5.41 27.13
CA VAL A 118 7.25 -4.33 28.08
C VAL A 118 7.52 -4.93 29.47
N MET A 119 8.72 -4.68 29.99
CA MET A 119 9.15 -5.14 31.32
C MET A 119 8.12 -4.77 32.39
N THR A 120 7.50 -5.81 32.98
CA THR A 120 6.54 -5.62 34.06
C THR A 120 7.25 -5.12 35.33
N PRO A 121 6.57 -4.33 36.19
CA PRO A 121 7.14 -3.87 37.46
C PRO A 121 7.69 -5.03 38.31
N GLN A 122 7.03 -6.19 38.28
CA GLN A 122 7.43 -7.40 39.01
C GLN A 122 8.73 -8.01 38.47
N GLN A 123 8.92 -8.09 37.15
CA GLN A 123 10.19 -8.52 36.55
C GLN A 123 11.31 -7.53 36.86
N LEU A 124 11.00 -6.23 36.88
CA LEU A 124 11.96 -5.18 37.19
C LEU A 124 12.36 -5.20 38.68
N GLU A 125 11.43 -5.49 39.59
CA GLU A 125 11.70 -5.75 41.01
C GLU A 125 12.53 -7.02 41.24
N LEU A 126 12.21 -8.11 40.53
CA LEU A 126 13.02 -9.34 40.54
C LEU A 126 14.46 -9.07 40.04
N LEU A 127 14.62 -8.27 38.98
CA LEU A 127 15.93 -7.88 38.47
C LEU A 127 16.70 -6.99 39.45
N ARG A 128 16.04 -6.06 40.16
CA ARG A 128 16.65 -5.30 41.26
C ARG A 128 17.11 -6.24 42.39
N ALA A 129 16.27 -7.20 42.78
CA ALA A 129 16.59 -8.16 43.83
C ALA A 129 17.78 -9.06 43.43
N GLN A 130 17.83 -9.52 42.19
CA GLN A 130 18.95 -10.29 41.65
C GLN A 130 20.25 -9.47 41.65
N VAL A 131 20.25 -8.26 41.10
CA VAL A 131 21.43 -7.37 41.12
C VAL A 131 21.87 -7.04 42.55
N GLN A 132 20.93 -6.86 43.47
CA GLN A 132 21.23 -6.65 44.89
C GLN A 132 21.83 -7.92 45.54
N GLN A 133 21.33 -9.11 45.20
CA GLN A 133 21.88 -10.38 45.65
C GLN A 133 23.31 -10.60 45.13
N ASP A 134 23.54 -10.37 43.84
CA ASP A 134 24.84 -10.55 43.16
C ASP A 134 25.90 -9.57 43.67
N MET A 135 25.51 -8.36 44.09
CA MET A 135 26.42 -7.39 44.72
C MET A 135 26.68 -7.72 46.20
N GLN A 136 25.69 -8.22 46.94
CA GLN A 136 25.84 -8.53 48.37
C GLN A 136 26.46 -9.91 48.65
N ALA A 137 26.29 -10.90 47.78
CA ALA A 137 26.84 -12.24 47.95
C ALA A 137 28.38 -12.29 48.06
N PRO A 138 29.17 -11.71 47.13
CA PRO A 138 30.63 -11.73 47.25
C PRO A 138 31.13 -10.94 48.47
N VAL A 139 30.42 -9.87 48.87
CA VAL A 139 30.73 -9.13 50.09
C VAL A 139 30.51 -10.00 51.33
N ARG A 140 29.39 -10.73 51.42
CA ARG A 140 29.14 -11.71 52.50
C ARG A 140 30.18 -12.83 52.51
N GLU A 141 30.60 -13.33 51.36
CA GLU A 141 31.66 -14.34 51.28
C GLU A 141 33.02 -13.82 51.76
N ILE A 142 33.38 -12.57 51.44
CA ILE A 142 34.61 -11.95 51.92
C ILE A 142 34.57 -11.82 53.44
N PHE A 143 33.46 -11.32 54.02
CA PHE A 143 33.30 -11.29 55.48
C PHE A 143 33.41 -12.68 56.11
N LYS A 144 32.72 -13.70 55.56
CA LYS A 144 32.81 -15.09 56.06
C LYS A 144 34.23 -15.65 56.02
N LYS A 145 35.01 -15.38 54.96
CA LYS A 145 36.42 -15.80 54.85
C LYS A 145 37.29 -15.10 55.91
N MET A 146 37.10 -13.79 56.13
CA MET A 146 37.79 -13.04 57.18
C MET A 146 37.41 -13.55 58.59
N GLU A 147 36.15 -13.92 58.83
CA GLU A 147 35.69 -14.52 60.10
C GLU A 147 36.28 -15.91 60.34
N GLU A 148 36.35 -16.76 59.30
CA GLU A 148 37.02 -18.07 59.36
C GLU A 148 38.52 -17.96 59.62
N GLU A 149 39.20 -16.97 59.03
CA GLU A 149 40.60 -16.68 59.32
C GLU A 149 40.81 -16.17 60.74
N ALA A 150 39.96 -15.24 61.21
CA ALA A 150 39.98 -14.79 62.60
C ALA A 150 39.74 -15.94 63.59
N GLU A 151 38.86 -16.90 63.28
CA GLU A 151 38.62 -18.07 64.13
C GLU A 151 39.79 -19.07 64.11
N LYS A 152 40.45 -19.28 62.97
CA LYS A 152 41.70 -20.06 62.88
C LYS A 152 42.76 -19.48 63.83
N TYR A 153 43.03 -18.18 63.72
CA TYR A 153 43.99 -17.49 64.59
C TYR A 153 43.56 -17.50 66.08
N ARG A 154 42.26 -17.37 66.41
CA ARG A 154 41.75 -17.55 67.79
C ARG A 154 42.01 -18.96 68.31
N SER A 155 41.83 -19.99 67.48
CA SER A 155 42.08 -21.39 67.84
C SER A 155 43.58 -21.68 68.02
N GLU A 156 44.44 -21.12 67.19
CA GLU A 156 45.91 -21.28 67.23
C GLU A 156 46.50 -20.56 68.45
N TYR A 157 46.09 -19.31 68.70
CA TYR A 157 46.44 -18.61 69.93
C TYR A 157 46.01 -19.38 71.18
N SER A 158 44.83 -20.01 71.15
CA SER A 158 44.34 -20.84 72.25
C SER A 158 45.22 -22.09 72.45
N LYS A 159 45.57 -22.82 71.38
CA LYS A 159 46.50 -23.97 71.44
C LYS A 159 47.86 -23.56 72.02
N LEU A 160 48.50 -22.54 71.45
CA LEU A 160 49.79 -22.02 71.90
C LEU A 160 49.75 -21.56 73.38
N ARG A 161 48.62 -21.00 73.84
CA ARG A 161 48.41 -20.64 75.25
C ARG A 161 48.32 -21.86 76.16
N TYR A 162 47.66 -22.94 75.75
CA TYR A 162 47.65 -24.21 76.50
C TYR A 162 49.03 -24.87 76.50
N GLU A 163 49.70 -24.96 75.35
CA GLU A 163 51.07 -25.49 75.23
C GLU A 163 52.06 -24.70 76.10
N ASN A 164 52.01 -23.37 76.09
CA ASN A 164 52.83 -22.53 76.96
C ASN A 164 52.56 -22.77 78.46
N THR A 165 51.33 -23.11 78.83
CA THR A 165 50.95 -23.46 80.21
C THR A 165 51.49 -24.84 80.60
N ILE A 166 51.48 -25.80 79.69
CA ILE A 166 52.06 -27.15 79.88
C ILE A 166 53.58 -27.09 79.98
N ILE A 167 54.25 -26.33 79.10
CA ILE A 167 55.71 -26.17 79.11
C ILE A 167 56.17 -25.48 80.41
N LYS A 168 55.41 -24.51 80.94
CA LYS A 168 55.68 -23.88 82.24
C LYS A 168 55.62 -24.88 83.40
N SER A 169 54.54 -25.66 83.51
CA SER A 169 54.40 -26.64 84.60
C SER A 169 55.40 -27.80 84.48
N GLN A 170 55.77 -28.21 83.25
CA GLN A 170 56.88 -29.14 83.01
C GLN A 170 58.23 -28.58 83.45
N PHE A 171 58.53 -27.32 83.15
CA PHE A 171 59.77 -26.66 83.58
C PHE A 171 59.83 -26.51 85.10
N GLU A 172 58.74 -26.08 85.74
CA GLU A 172 58.60 -25.99 87.20
C GLU A 172 58.80 -27.36 87.87
N HIS A 173 58.22 -28.42 87.29
CA HIS A 173 58.39 -29.79 87.77
C HIS A 173 59.83 -30.30 87.60
N ALA A 174 60.46 -30.06 86.44
CA ALA A 174 61.84 -30.46 86.19
C ALA A 174 62.83 -29.76 87.14
N HIS A 175 62.66 -28.46 87.36
CA HIS A 175 63.43 -27.70 88.34
C HIS A 175 63.23 -28.24 89.77
N MET A 176 62.00 -28.61 90.14
CA MET A 176 61.69 -29.24 91.43
C MET A 176 62.34 -30.63 91.59
N LEU A 177 62.34 -31.46 90.54
CA LEU A 177 63.05 -32.75 90.53
C LEU A 177 64.56 -32.58 90.65
N GLU A 178 65.16 -31.60 89.96
CA GLU A 178 66.59 -31.31 90.04
C GLU A 178 66.99 -30.86 91.46
N GLN A 179 66.16 -30.02 92.11
CA GLN A 179 66.37 -29.67 93.52
C GLN A 179 66.30 -30.89 94.45
N ARG A 180 65.44 -31.90 94.17
CA ARG A 180 65.45 -33.16 94.92
C ARG A 180 66.70 -33.99 94.63
N ARG A 181 67.13 -34.07 93.35
CA ARG A 181 68.35 -34.78 92.95
C ARG A 181 69.58 -34.26 93.69
N ILE A 182 69.72 -32.93 93.82
CA ILE A 182 70.81 -32.29 94.56
C ILE A 182 70.77 -32.64 96.06
N ARG A 183 69.58 -32.67 96.68
CA ARG A 183 69.42 -33.09 98.10
C ARG A 183 69.80 -34.56 98.30
N HIS A 184 69.26 -35.46 97.47
CA HIS A 184 69.57 -36.88 97.52
C HIS A 184 71.05 -37.17 97.21
N GLN A 185 71.70 -36.37 96.35
CA GLN A 185 73.14 -36.49 96.12
C GLN A 185 73.96 -36.12 97.37
N ALA A 186 73.53 -35.12 98.15
CA ALA A 186 74.17 -34.77 99.42
C ALA A 186 73.90 -35.85 100.50
N GLU A 187 72.68 -36.37 100.58
CA GLU A 187 72.31 -37.48 101.47
C GLU A 187 73.11 -38.76 101.14
N LEU A 188 73.24 -39.11 99.86
CA LEU A 188 74.09 -40.22 99.42
C LEU A 188 75.56 -39.98 99.79
N SER A 189 76.07 -38.76 99.59
CA SER A 189 77.46 -38.42 99.96
C SER A 189 77.73 -38.57 101.47
N HIS A 190 76.71 -38.33 102.32
CA HIS A 190 76.78 -38.61 103.75
C HIS A 190 76.76 -40.13 104.02
N LEU A 191 75.79 -40.85 103.45
CA LEU A 191 75.63 -42.29 103.62
C LEU A 191 76.81 -43.11 103.06
N GLU A 192 77.55 -42.60 102.08
CA GLU A 192 78.77 -43.23 101.59
C GLU A 192 79.94 -43.11 102.58
N ASN A 193 80.01 -42.04 103.38
CA ASN A 193 80.95 -41.94 104.51
C ASN A 193 80.54 -42.92 105.62
N ASP A 194 79.27 -42.92 106.02
CA ASP A 194 78.71 -43.87 106.99
C ASP A 194 78.96 -45.33 106.55
N ARG A 195 78.88 -45.61 105.25
CA ARG A 195 79.22 -46.93 104.66
C ARG A 195 80.70 -47.26 104.80
N VAL A 196 81.62 -46.30 104.65
CA VAL A 196 83.06 -46.53 104.89
C VAL A 196 83.33 -46.86 106.37
N ASP A 197 82.68 -46.13 107.28
CA ASP A 197 82.74 -46.39 108.72
C ASP A 197 82.14 -47.77 109.07
N LEU A 198 81.03 -48.17 108.43
CA LEU A 198 80.50 -49.54 108.56
C LEU A 198 81.44 -50.59 107.94
N VAL A 199 82.10 -50.33 106.82
CA VAL A 199 83.03 -51.29 106.19
C VAL A 199 84.25 -51.54 107.08
N THR A 200 84.76 -50.53 107.79
CA THR A 200 85.80 -50.75 108.81
C THR A 200 85.29 -51.54 110.02
N TRP A 201 84.04 -51.35 110.45
CA TRP A 201 83.36 -52.20 111.44
C TRP A 201 83.20 -53.66 110.99
N TYR A 202 82.94 -53.90 109.71
CA TYR A 202 82.62 -55.24 109.18
C TYR A 202 83.85 -56.14 108.97
N GLN A 203 85.07 -55.63 109.09
CA GLN A 203 86.31 -56.42 108.95
C GLN A 203 86.60 -57.33 110.17
N GLY A 204 85.83 -57.25 111.26
CA GLY A 204 85.98 -58.11 112.43
C GLY A 204 84.65 -58.58 113.03
N SER A 205 84.09 -59.69 112.55
CA SER A 205 82.96 -60.38 113.19
C SER A 205 82.78 -61.84 112.74
N ASP A 206 82.18 -62.64 113.61
CA ASP A 206 82.32 -64.10 113.71
C ASP A 206 81.10 -64.90 113.16
N PRO A 207 81.20 -66.21 112.84
CA PRO A 207 80.17 -66.99 112.10
C PRO A 207 78.75 -67.14 112.68
N LEU A 208 78.40 -66.51 113.81
CA LEU A 208 77.03 -66.53 114.35
C LEU A 208 75.99 -65.72 113.52
N ARG A 209 76.39 -65.18 112.36
CA ARG A 209 75.50 -64.44 111.43
C ARG A 209 74.48 -65.33 110.71
N ASP A 210 74.80 -66.59 110.46
CA ASP A 210 74.07 -67.39 109.46
C ASP A 210 72.63 -67.77 109.86
N VAL A 211 72.33 -67.90 111.16
CA VAL A 211 70.95 -68.15 111.63
C VAL A 211 70.05 -66.94 111.37
N LYS A 212 70.53 -65.72 111.64
CA LYS A 212 69.79 -64.48 111.37
C LYS A 212 69.58 -64.24 109.87
N ARG A 213 70.46 -64.78 109.01
CA ARG A 213 70.29 -64.77 107.54
C ARG A 213 69.11 -65.64 107.09
N VAL A 214 68.89 -66.80 107.70
CA VAL A 214 67.76 -67.69 107.32
C VAL A 214 66.41 -67.05 107.69
N GLU A 215 66.30 -66.43 108.86
CA GLU A 215 65.09 -65.69 109.22
C GLU A 215 64.83 -64.46 108.33
N ALA A 216 65.90 -63.78 107.88
CA ALA A 216 65.76 -62.72 106.89
C ALA A 216 65.16 -63.26 105.60
N LEU A 217 65.75 -64.30 105.01
CA LEU A 217 65.26 -64.92 103.77
C LEU A 217 63.80 -65.42 103.85
N LEU A 218 63.31 -65.82 105.03
CA LEU A 218 61.89 -66.16 105.21
C LEU A 218 60.98 -64.92 105.26
N ARG A 219 61.43 -63.81 105.86
CA ARG A 219 60.72 -62.52 105.82
C ARG A 219 60.73 -61.95 104.40
N ASP A 220 61.87 -62.01 103.72
CA ASP A 220 62.05 -61.58 102.32
C ASP A 220 61.15 -62.40 101.39
N LYS A 221 61.09 -63.73 101.56
CA LYS A 221 60.15 -64.61 100.82
C LYS A 221 58.69 -64.19 101.02
N ALA A 222 58.30 -63.83 102.24
CA ALA A 222 56.93 -63.36 102.50
C ALA A 222 56.65 -62.00 101.84
N GLN A 223 57.61 -61.07 101.89
CA GLN A 223 57.50 -59.76 101.21
C GLN A 223 57.42 -59.92 99.68
N LEU A 224 58.29 -60.74 99.09
CA LEU A 224 58.25 -61.08 97.66
C LEU A 224 56.93 -61.72 97.25
N HIS A 225 56.31 -62.54 98.11
CA HIS A 225 55.01 -63.15 97.81
C HIS A 225 53.84 -62.16 97.90
N VAL A 226 53.96 -61.08 98.70
CA VAL A 226 53.01 -59.95 98.70
C VAL A 226 53.24 -59.07 97.46
N GLN A 227 54.49 -58.76 97.12
CA GLN A 227 54.83 -58.01 95.90
C GLN A 227 54.36 -58.73 94.64
N LEU A 228 54.53 -60.04 94.54
CA LEU A 228 54.05 -60.85 93.42
C LEU A 228 52.53 -60.76 93.26
N LYS A 229 51.76 -60.78 94.35
CA LYS A 229 50.30 -60.57 94.32
C LYS A 229 49.90 -59.14 93.92
N GLY A 230 50.72 -58.14 94.27
CA GLY A 230 50.58 -56.77 93.76
C GLY A 230 50.75 -56.72 92.24
N LEU A 231 51.82 -57.33 91.72
CA LEU A 231 52.09 -57.42 90.28
C LEU A 231 51.02 -58.23 89.53
N GLU A 232 50.48 -59.30 90.13
CA GLU A 232 49.34 -60.04 89.57
C GLU A 232 48.09 -59.16 89.44
N ALA A 233 47.81 -58.31 90.43
CA ALA A 233 46.71 -57.35 90.38
C ALA A 233 46.95 -56.24 89.33
N GLU A 234 48.16 -55.68 89.28
CA GLU A 234 48.56 -54.69 88.27
C GLU A 234 48.44 -55.26 86.84
N VAL A 235 48.86 -56.51 86.62
CA VAL A 235 48.67 -57.22 85.34
C VAL A 235 47.18 -57.43 85.02
N GLY A 236 46.35 -57.70 86.03
CA GLY A 236 44.89 -57.74 85.89
C GLY A 236 44.29 -56.40 85.44
N GLU A 237 44.67 -55.30 86.10
CA GLU A 237 44.24 -53.97 85.70
C GLU A 237 44.75 -53.57 84.30
N LEU A 238 45.99 -53.93 83.94
CA LEU A 238 46.56 -53.65 82.62
C LEU A 238 45.83 -54.42 81.51
N ARG A 239 45.39 -55.67 81.75
CA ARG A 239 44.53 -56.40 80.81
C ARG A 239 43.18 -55.72 80.65
N ALA A 240 42.51 -55.35 81.73
CA ALA A 240 41.24 -54.64 81.69
C ALA A 240 41.36 -53.26 80.98
N ARG A 241 42.46 -52.52 81.21
CA ARG A 241 42.77 -51.27 80.47
C ARG A 241 42.96 -51.54 78.97
N ASN A 242 43.69 -52.60 78.61
CA ASN A 242 43.92 -52.99 77.23
C ASN A 242 42.62 -53.40 76.52
N GLU A 243 41.80 -54.25 77.14
CA GLU A 243 40.49 -54.68 76.62
C GLU A 243 39.54 -53.50 76.39
N ASN A 244 39.44 -52.58 77.37
CA ASN A 244 38.66 -51.34 77.21
C ASN A 244 39.19 -50.47 76.06
N SER A 245 40.52 -50.37 75.88
CA SER A 245 41.10 -49.61 74.77
C SER A 245 40.85 -50.27 73.40
N GLY A 246 40.82 -51.61 73.34
CA GLY A 246 40.44 -52.37 72.15
C GLY A 246 38.98 -52.14 71.77
N GLN A 247 38.06 -52.27 72.73
CA GLN A 247 36.64 -51.95 72.51
C GLN A 247 36.43 -50.48 72.08
N GLN A 248 37.20 -49.55 72.64
CA GLN A 248 37.17 -48.15 72.22
C GLN A 248 37.65 -47.98 70.77
N ALA A 249 38.72 -48.65 70.37
CA ALA A 249 39.22 -48.65 68.99
C ALA A 249 38.21 -49.25 68.01
N GLU A 250 37.61 -50.40 68.32
CA GLU A 250 36.54 -51.02 67.51
C GLU A 250 35.31 -50.12 67.39
N ASN A 251 34.93 -49.41 68.45
CA ASN A 251 33.81 -48.47 68.43
C ASN A 251 34.11 -47.27 67.53
N VAL A 252 35.32 -46.69 67.62
CA VAL A 252 35.76 -45.61 66.71
C VAL A 252 35.81 -46.11 65.26
N GLN A 253 36.35 -47.30 65.00
CA GLN A 253 36.40 -47.89 63.66
C GLN A 253 35.00 -48.14 63.08
N ARG A 254 34.06 -48.66 63.87
CA ARG A 254 32.66 -48.85 63.44
C ARG A 254 31.97 -47.52 63.10
N ILE A 255 32.23 -46.46 63.89
CA ILE A 255 31.72 -45.11 63.59
C ILE A 255 32.34 -44.56 62.30
N GLN A 256 33.65 -44.72 62.10
CA GLN A 256 34.34 -44.27 60.89
C GLN A 256 33.85 -45.00 59.63
N ILE A 257 33.70 -46.33 59.67
CA ILE A 257 33.16 -47.11 58.55
C ILE A 257 31.74 -46.65 58.19
N ARG A 258 30.90 -46.40 59.21
CA ARG A 258 29.55 -45.87 58.99
C ARG A 258 29.57 -44.47 58.38
N GLN A 259 30.40 -43.56 58.90
CA GLN A 259 30.53 -42.21 58.36
C GLN A 259 31.04 -42.21 56.91
N LEU A 260 31.98 -43.11 56.58
CA LEU A 260 32.46 -43.30 55.20
C LEU A 260 31.35 -43.78 54.27
N SER A 261 30.52 -44.74 54.68
CA SER A 261 29.39 -45.21 53.85
C SER A 261 28.26 -44.17 53.73
N GLU A 262 27.97 -43.40 54.79
CA GLU A 262 27.04 -42.26 54.74
C GLU A 262 27.55 -41.15 53.80
N CYS A 263 28.85 -40.82 53.85
CA CYS A 263 29.47 -39.87 52.91
C CYS A 263 29.50 -40.39 51.47
N GLN A 264 29.76 -41.69 51.27
CA GLN A 264 29.74 -42.32 49.95
C GLN A 264 28.33 -42.28 49.34
N ALA A 265 27.30 -42.60 50.12
CA ALA A 265 25.90 -42.54 49.67
C ALA A 265 25.49 -41.10 49.29
N ALA A 266 25.85 -40.11 50.12
CA ALA A 266 25.61 -38.69 49.83
C ALA A 266 26.38 -38.21 48.57
N GLY A 267 27.59 -38.74 48.34
CA GLY A 267 28.33 -38.51 47.10
C GLY A 267 27.55 -39.01 45.88
N MET A 268 27.08 -40.26 45.91
CA MET A 268 26.31 -40.86 44.81
C MET A 268 25.00 -40.12 44.51
N SER A 269 24.28 -39.63 45.53
CA SER A 269 23.06 -38.84 45.32
C SER A 269 23.35 -37.48 44.69
N LEU A 270 24.39 -36.77 45.16
CA LEU A 270 24.82 -35.49 44.58
C LEU A 270 25.36 -35.66 43.14
N GLU A 271 26.01 -36.78 42.84
CA GLU A 271 26.44 -37.12 41.48
C GLU A 271 25.24 -37.32 40.52
N ALA A 272 24.17 -37.96 40.99
CA ALA A 272 22.94 -38.17 40.24
C ALA A 272 22.13 -36.88 40.04
N GLU A 273 22.01 -36.03 41.08
CA GLU A 273 21.43 -34.69 40.98
C GLU A 273 22.19 -33.83 39.97
N ARG A 274 23.53 -33.84 40.02
CA ARG A 274 24.41 -33.17 39.06
C ARG A 274 24.21 -33.68 37.63
N GLN A 275 23.95 -34.97 37.42
CA GLN A 275 23.62 -35.51 36.09
C GLN A 275 22.23 -35.06 35.62
N SER A 276 21.22 -35.08 36.50
CA SER A 276 19.87 -34.59 36.21
C SER A 276 19.86 -33.11 35.80
N LEU A 277 20.57 -32.26 36.56
CA LEU A 277 20.70 -30.83 36.27
C LEU A 277 21.45 -30.54 34.96
N ARG A 278 22.44 -31.36 34.57
CA ARG A 278 23.08 -31.26 33.25
C ARG A 278 22.10 -31.55 32.12
N LEU A 279 21.33 -32.63 32.22
CA LEU A 279 20.32 -32.99 31.22
C LEU A 279 19.18 -31.94 31.14
N GLN A 280 18.88 -31.24 32.23
CA GLN A 280 17.96 -30.09 32.21
C GLN A 280 18.59 -28.88 31.50
N LEU A 281 19.85 -28.55 31.82
CA LEU A 281 20.59 -27.46 31.17
C LEU A 281 20.73 -27.68 29.65
N GLU A 282 21.12 -28.87 29.22
CA GLU A 282 21.23 -29.24 27.80
C GLU A 282 19.89 -29.09 27.04
N ARG A 283 18.75 -29.39 27.69
CA ARG A 283 17.41 -29.16 27.12
C ARG A 283 17.12 -27.66 26.99
N MET A 284 17.34 -26.88 28.05
CA MET A 284 17.12 -25.43 28.01
C MET A 284 18.03 -24.73 26.98
N GLU A 285 19.27 -25.18 26.81
CA GLU A 285 20.15 -24.70 25.74
C GLU A 285 19.61 -25.06 24.35
N SER A 286 19.04 -26.25 24.16
CA SER A 286 18.44 -26.67 22.89
C SER A 286 17.16 -25.87 22.54
N GLU A 287 16.31 -25.58 23.54
CA GLU A 287 15.12 -24.73 23.38
C GLU A 287 15.50 -23.27 23.08
N LEU A 288 16.55 -22.75 23.74
CA LEU A 288 17.09 -21.42 23.47
C LEU A 288 17.69 -21.31 22.05
N GLN A 289 18.39 -22.35 21.57
CA GLN A 289 18.91 -22.41 20.20
C GLN A 289 17.77 -22.40 19.18
N LEU A 290 16.76 -23.26 19.35
CA LEU A 290 15.58 -23.31 18.48
C LEU A 290 14.81 -21.97 18.49
N SER A 291 14.67 -21.33 19.65
CA SER A 291 14.09 -19.99 19.76
C SER A 291 14.93 -18.94 19.01
N HIS A 292 16.26 -18.99 19.09
CA HIS A 292 17.14 -18.07 18.38
C HIS A 292 17.09 -18.27 16.85
N GLU A 293 16.98 -19.50 16.37
CA GLU A 293 16.76 -19.82 14.96
C GLU A 293 15.40 -19.33 14.47
N GLN A 294 14.32 -19.56 15.23
CA GLN A 294 12.98 -19.06 14.91
C GLN A 294 12.95 -17.53 14.85
N ASN A 295 13.53 -16.85 15.85
CA ASN A 295 13.66 -15.40 15.86
C ASN A 295 14.47 -14.89 14.66
N SER A 296 15.54 -15.59 14.25
CA SER A 296 16.32 -15.27 13.06
C SER A 296 15.50 -15.43 11.77
N GLN A 297 14.67 -16.47 11.67
CA GLN A 297 13.76 -16.68 10.54
C GLN A 297 12.66 -15.62 10.48
N LEU A 298 12.04 -15.28 11.61
CA LEU A 298 11.01 -14.22 11.70
C LEU A 298 11.61 -12.86 11.34
N THR A 299 12.78 -12.52 11.90
CA THR A 299 13.55 -11.32 11.53
C THR A 299 13.87 -11.31 10.03
N GLY A 300 14.22 -12.45 9.43
CA GLY A 300 14.46 -12.60 8.00
C GLY A 300 13.20 -12.44 7.12
N ARG A 301 12.00 -12.72 7.67
CA ARG A 301 10.70 -12.46 7.00
C ARG A 301 10.30 -10.99 7.14
N LEU A 302 10.45 -10.40 8.33
CA LEU A 302 10.18 -8.99 8.61
C LEU A 302 10.94 -8.09 7.62
N HIS A 303 12.26 -8.26 7.52
CA HIS A 303 13.08 -7.49 6.57
C HIS A 303 12.72 -7.72 5.09
N LYS A 304 11.98 -8.78 4.72
CA LYS A 304 11.44 -8.94 3.36
C LYS A 304 10.18 -8.12 3.17
N ALA A 305 9.21 -8.26 4.07
CA ALA A 305 8.00 -7.44 4.09
C ALA A 305 8.32 -5.94 4.14
N GLU A 306 9.31 -5.51 4.93
CA GLU A 306 9.80 -4.12 4.95
C GLU A 306 10.30 -3.65 3.57
N ARG A 307 11.02 -4.49 2.81
CA ARG A 307 11.48 -4.11 1.45
C ARG A 307 10.32 -4.03 0.47
N GLU A 308 9.36 -4.94 0.58
CA GLU A 308 8.16 -4.98 -0.26
C GLU A 308 7.23 -3.78 0.03
N VAL A 309 7.05 -3.41 1.31
CA VAL A 309 6.36 -2.17 1.70
C VAL A 309 7.10 -0.92 1.19
N ASN A 310 8.43 -0.88 1.26
CA ASN A 310 9.21 0.24 0.73
C ASN A 310 9.12 0.35 -0.79
N SER A 311 9.16 -0.75 -1.55
CA SER A 311 8.99 -0.70 -3.02
C SER A 311 7.58 -0.27 -3.41
N LEU A 312 6.55 -0.85 -2.78
CA LEU A 312 5.16 -0.45 -3.00
C LEU A 312 4.92 1.02 -2.61
N THR A 313 5.58 1.54 -1.58
CA THR A 313 5.51 2.96 -1.21
C THR A 313 6.11 3.84 -2.31
N CYS A 314 7.28 3.49 -2.85
CA CYS A 314 7.90 4.22 -3.97
C CYS A 314 7.02 4.16 -5.24
N GLU A 315 6.42 3.01 -5.54
CA GLU A 315 5.47 2.85 -6.66
C GLU A 315 4.25 3.76 -6.47
N ILE A 316 3.62 3.73 -5.29
CA ILE A 316 2.49 4.59 -4.93
C ILE A 316 2.85 6.08 -5.01
N GLU A 317 4.05 6.49 -4.61
CA GLU A 317 4.52 7.87 -4.74
C GLU A 317 4.75 8.27 -6.21
N SER A 318 5.31 7.37 -7.04
CA SER A 318 5.49 7.61 -8.47
C SER A 318 4.13 7.76 -9.20
N LEU A 319 3.15 6.91 -8.88
CA LEU A 319 1.79 6.99 -9.41
C LEU A 319 1.06 8.26 -8.92
N LYS A 320 1.22 8.64 -7.65
CA LYS A 320 0.73 9.92 -7.12
C LYS A 320 1.36 11.12 -7.81
N HIS A 321 2.59 11.02 -8.33
CA HIS A 321 3.21 12.08 -9.12
C HIS A 321 2.69 12.10 -10.56
N SER A 322 2.63 10.96 -11.25
CA SER A 322 2.06 10.85 -12.60
C SER A 322 0.64 11.39 -12.65
N HIS A 323 -0.23 10.95 -11.74
CA HIS A 323 -1.61 11.40 -11.67
C HIS A 323 -1.73 12.92 -11.41
N LYS A 324 -0.85 13.51 -10.60
CA LYS A 324 -0.80 14.97 -10.41
C LYS A 324 -0.42 15.72 -11.70
N LEU A 325 0.49 15.17 -12.50
CA LEU A 325 0.86 15.72 -13.81
C LEU A 325 -0.28 15.58 -14.81
N GLU A 326 -0.90 14.39 -14.91
CA GLU A 326 -2.08 14.15 -15.75
C GLU A 326 -3.24 15.10 -15.40
N MET A 327 -3.56 15.25 -14.12
CA MET A 327 -4.57 16.22 -13.65
C MET A 327 -4.20 17.67 -13.98
N ALA A 328 -2.91 18.02 -14.04
CA ALA A 328 -2.47 19.34 -14.43
C ALA A 328 -2.60 19.55 -15.96
N CYS A 329 -2.20 18.56 -16.77
CA CYS A 329 -2.38 18.57 -18.22
C CYS A 329 -3.86 18.72 -18.60
N VAL A 330 -4.74 17.88 -18.05
CA VAL A 330 -6.19 17.94 -18.32
C VAL A 330 -6.81 19.28 -17.90
N LYS A 331 -6.32 19.92 -16.82
CA LYS A 331 -6.75 21.28 -16.43
C LYS A 331 -6.27 22.35 -17.42
N VAL A 332 -5.04 22.24 -17.93
CA VAL A 332 -4.52 23.14 -18.96
C VAL A 332 -5.29 22.96 -20.27
N GLU A 333 -5.59 21.73 -20.66
CA GLU A 333 -6.39 21.42 -21.85
C GLU A 333 -7.84 21.93 -21.72
N CYS A 334 -8.51 21.72 -20.58
CA CYS A 334 -9.85 22.28 -20.34
C CYS A 334 -9.87 23.81 -20.30
N THR A 335 -8.85 24.47 -19.75
CA THR A 335 -8.79 25.95 -19.76
C THR A 335 -8.47 26.50 -21.16
N ARG A 336 -7.64 25.78 -21.94
CA ARG A 336 -7.38 26.08 -23.34
C ARG A 336 -8.64 25.94 -24.20
N SER A 337 -9.29 24.79 -24.18
CA SER A 337 -10.47 24.50 -25.02
C SER A 337 -11.65 25.40 -24.66
N LYS A 338 -11.86 25.68 -23.36
CA LYS A 338 -12.80 26.72 -22.92
C LYS A 338 -12.48 28.07 -23.59
N GLY A 339 -11.21 28.50 -23.55
CA GLY A 339 -10.79 29.75 -24.18
C GLY A 339 -10.91 29.74 -25.71
N GLU A 340 -10.80 28.58 -26.37
CA GLU A 340 -11.06 28.43 -27.81
C GLU A 340 -12.56 28.62 -28.11
N VAL A 341 -13.45 27.96 -27.36
CA VAL A 341 -14.92 28.15 -27.46
C VAL A 341 -15.37 29.58 -27.09
N GLU A 342 -14.73 30.23 -26.10
CA GLU A 342 -15.02 31.62 -25.76
C GLU A 342 -14.66 32.58 -26.91
N ARG A 343 -13.56 32.33 -27.64
CA ARG A 343 -13.22 33.10 -28.86
C ARG A 343 -14.18 32.81 -30.01
N GLU A 344 -14.57 31.55 -30.22
CA GLU A 344 -15.56 31.19 -31.25
C GLU A 344 -16.89 31.91 -31.00
N ARG A 345 -17.41 31.87 -29.76
CA ARG A 345 -18.58 32.66 -29.33
C ARG A 345 -18.42 34.13 -29.67
N ASP A 346 -17.29 34.74 -29.34
CA ASP A 346 -17.07 36.18 -29.55
C ASP A 346 -16.98 36.54 -31.04
N THR A 347 -16.42 35.65 -31.88
CA THR A 347 -16.45 35.83 -33.34
C THR A 347 -17.86 35.65 -33.93
N LEU A 348 -18.64 34.70 -33.43
CA LEU A 348 -20.04 34.50 -33.83
C LEU A 348 -20.92 35.67 -33.39
N GLN A 349 -20.70 36.23 -32.19
CA GLN A 349 -21.38 37.43 -31.73
C GLN A 349 -21.07 38.63 -32.64
N GLY A 350 -19.79 38.86 -32.98
CA GLY A 350 -19.42 39.92 -33.91
C GLY A 350 -20.01 39.77 -35.32
N GLN A 351 -20.20 38.52 -35.79
CA GLN A 351 -20.95 38.25 -37.03
C GLN A 351 -22.45 38.54 -36.87
N LEU A 352 -23.04 38.19 -35.73
CA LEU A 352 -24.45 38.45 -35.40
C LEU A 352 -24.74 39.96 -35.35
N ASP A 353 -23.88 40.71 -34.65
CA ASP A 353 -23.97 42.17 -34.53
C ASP A 353 -23.83 42.84 -35.91
N GLY A 354 -22.87 42.37 -36.73
CA GLY A 354 -22.71 42.82 -38.12
C GLY A 354 -23.97 42.60 -38.96
N LEU A 355 -24.47 41.35 -39.00
CA LEU A 355 -25.71 41.00 -39.69
C LEU A 355 -26.93 41.79 -39.17
N GLN A 356 -26.97 42.10 -37.87
CA GLN A 356 -28.02 42.96 -37.32
C GLN A 356 -27.91 44.39 -37.85
N THR A 357 -26.72 44.98 -37.92
CA THR A 357 -26.54 46.32 -38.52
C THR A 357 -26.87 46.33 -40.02
N ASP A 358 -26.55 45.28 -40.77
CA ASP A 358 -26.98 45.13 -42.18
C ASP A 358 -28.50 45.05 -42.30
N VAL A 359 -29.17 44.28 -41.43
CA VAL A 359 -30.64 44.19 -41.39
C VAL A 359 -31.28 45.53 -41.02
N GLU A 360 -30.69 46.31 -40.12
CA GLU A 360 -31.15 47.66 -39.77
C GLU A 360 -30.94 48.65 -40.92
N MET A 361 -29.81 48.59 -41.61
CA MET A 361 -29.53 49.37 -42.82
C MET A 361 -30.48 49.02 -43.98
N LEU A 362 -30.77 47.74 -44.19
CA LEU A 362 -31.74 47.25 -45.18
C LEU A 362 -33.17 47.67 -44.84
N LYS A 363 -33.60 47.58 -43.58
CA LYS A 363 -34.89 48.13 -43.11
C LYS A 363 -34.96 49.64 -43.40
N ALA A 364 -33.93 50.40 -43.05
CA ALA A 364 -33.86 51.83 -43.32
C ALA A 364 -33.83 52.16 -44.82
N ALA A 365 -33.26 51.30 -45.67
CA ALA A 365 -33.36 51.43 -47.13
C ALA A 365 -34.79 51.16 -47.62
N VAL A 366 -35.45 50.11 -47.13
CA VAL A 366 -36.85 49.78 -47.46
C VAL A 366 -37.80 50.91 -47.07
N GLU A 367 -37.66 51.50 -45.88
CA GLU A 367 -38.49 52.66 -45.49
C GLU A 367 -38.23 53.87 -46.40
N ARG A 368 -36.97 54.19 -46.73
CA ARG A 368 -36.65 55.26 -47.70
C ARG A 368 -37.27 54.98 -49.08
N HIS A 369 -37.27 53.72 -49.55
CA HIS A 369 -37.89 53.35 -50.82
C HIS A 369 -39.42 53.46 -50.78
N LYS A 370 -40.09 53.01 -49.70
CA LYS A 370 -41.53 53.24 -49.48
C LYS A 370 -41.86 54.73 -49.51
N ASP A 371 -41.05 55.55 -48.86
CA ASP A 371 -41.22 57.00 -48.78
C ASP A 371 -41.09 57.67 -50.17
N VAL A 372 -40.19 57.16 -51.03
CA VAL A 372 -40.05 57.59 -52.43
C VAL A 372 -41.23 57.13 -53.29
N VAL A 373 -41.71 55.88 -53.13
CA VAL A 373 -42.91 55.38 -53.82
C VAL A 373 -44.13 56.22 -53.44
N VAL A 374 -44.39 56.43 -52.15
CA VAL A 374 -45.50 57.27 -51.67
C VAL A 374 -45.40 58.72 -52.15
N LYS A 375 -44.18 59.28 -52.33
CA LYS A 375 -43.98 60.59 -52.95
C LYS A 375 -44.32 60.57 -54.45
N LYS A 376 -43.92 59.52 -55.18
CA LYS A 376 -44.23 59.34 -56.61
C LYS A 376 -45.71 59.04 -56.86
N ASP A 377 -46.38 58.25 -56.03
CA ASP A 377 -47.82 58.03 -56.11
C ASP A 377 -48.58 59.35 -55.93
N LYS A 378 -48.18 60.17 -54.96
CA LYS A 378 -48.75 61.52 -54.77
C LYS A 378 -48.45 62.46 -55.95
N GLU A 379 -47.31 62.31 -56.63
CA GLU A 379 -46.97 63.06 -57.85
C GLU A 379 -47.85 62.63 -59.03
N ILE A 380 -47.99 61.32 -59.26
CA ILE A 380 -48.86 60.73 -60.29
C ILE A 380 -50.33 61.11 -60.05
N VAL A 381 -50.81 61.05 -58.80
CA VAL A 381 -52.18 61.47 -58.45
C VAL A 381 -52.41 62.95 -58.76
N ARG A 382 -51.48 63.86 -58.45
CA ARG A 382 -51.61 65.27 -58.83
C ARG A 382 -51.61 65.48 -60.34
N ASN A 383 -50.73 64.79 -61.08
CA ASN A 383 -50.67 64.88 -62.54
C ASN A 383 -51.95 64.32 -63.20
N LEU A 384 -52.55 63.27 -62.61
CA LEU A 384 -53.85 62.74 -63.03
C LEU A 384 -55.02 63.67 -62.66
N GLN A 385 -54.91 64.43 -61.57
CA GLN A 385 -55.89 65.46 -61.20
C GLN A 385 -55.80 66.65 -62.17
N SER A 386 -54.61 67.21 -62.42
CA SER A 386 -54.45 68.31 -63.37
C SER A 386 -54.86 67.91 -64.79
N ALA A 387 -54.50 66.71 -65.25
CA ALA A 387 -54.96 66.22 -66.55
C ALA A 387 -56.50 66.07 -66.62
N ARG A 388 -57.16 65.63 -65.54
CA ARG A 388 -58.63 65.59 -65.47
C ARG A 388 -59.24 66.99 -65.46
N GLU A 389 -58.64 67.94 -64.74
CA GLU A 389 -59.07 69.33 -64.71
C GLU A 389 -58.90 69.98 -66.10
N GLU A 390 -57.80 69.73 -66.80
CA GLU A 390 -57.61 70.14 -68.20
C GLU A 390 -58.65 69.54 -69.15
N GLU A 391 -58.97 68.24 -69.04
CA GLU A 391 -60.04 67.61 -69.83
C GLU A 391 -61.43 68.16 -69.46
N HIS A 392 -61.70 68.44 -68.19
CA HIS A 392 -62.93 69.11 -67.76
C HIS A 392 -63.04 70.53 -68.33
N CYS A 393 -61.93 71.28 -68.38
CA CYS A 393 -61.88 72.59 -69.04
C CYS A 393 -62.11 72.49 -70.55
N LYS A 394 -61.49 71.51 -71.24
CA LYS A 394 -61.75 71.25 -72.68
C LYS A 394 -63.20 70.87 -72.94
N ILE A 395 -63.81 70.06 -72.08
CA ILE A 395 -65.24 69.71 -72.14
C ILE A 395 -66.11 70.94 -71.90
N ALA A 396 -65.73 71.83 -70.98
CA ALA A 396 -66.45 73.08 -70.74
C ALA A 396 -66.39 74.03 -71.95
N THR A 397 -65.20 74.28 -72.52
CA THR A 397 -65.07 75.12 -73.72
C THR A 397 -65.79 74.51 -74.92
N LEU A 398 -65.73 73.19 -75.12
CA LEU A 398 -66.52 72.51 -76.15
C LEU A 398 -68.04 72.60 -75.90
N HIS A 399 -68.48 72.68 -74.64
CA HIS A 399 -69.89 72.89 -74.30
C HIS A 399 -70.33 74.34 -74.55
N GLU A 400 -69.46 75.31 -74.25
CA GLU A 400 -69.67 76.73 -74.57
C GLU A 400 -69.70 76.96 -76.08
N GLU A 401 -68.74 76.42 -76.84
CA GLU A 401 -68.73 76.41 -78.31
C GLU A 401 -70.00 75.75 -78.88
N ARG A 402 -70.43 74.61 -78.33
CA ARG A 402 -71.70 73.97 -78.73
C ARG A 402 -72.90 74.88 -78.46
N LEU A 403 -72.93 75.55 -77.31
CA LEU A 403 -74.01 76.46 -76.94
C LEU A 403 -74.00 77.72 -77.82
N GLU A 404 -72.84 78.26 -78.20
CA GLU A 404 -72.72 79.34 -79.19
C GLU A 404 -73.24 78.91 -80.55
N LEU A 405 -72.89 77.69 -81.01
CA LEU A 405 -73.38 77.12 -82.27
C LEU A 405 -74.89 76.85 -82.24
N GLU A 406 -75.44 76.37 -81.12
CA GLU A 406 -76.88 76.19 -80.89
C GLU A 406 -77.62 77.53 -80.92
N ASN A 407 -77.11 78.55 -80.21
CA ASN A 407 -77.65 79.92 -80.27
C ASN A 407 -77.57 80.53 -81.67
N ARG A 408 -76.49 80.25 -82.42
CA ARG A 408 -76.29 80.75 -83.79
C ARG A 408 -77.17 80.01 -84.80
N LEU A 409 -77.44 78.73 -84.59
CA LEU A 409 -78.48 77.98 -85.30
C LEU A 409 -79.86 78.57 -85.02
N ALA A 410 -80.24 78.74 -83.75
CA ALA A 410 -81.52 79.34 -83.37
C ALA A 410 -81.71 80.75 -83.95
N ALA A 411 -80.66 81.58 -83.98
CA ALA A 411 -80.68 82.89 -84.63
C ALA A 411 -80.84 82.81 -86.16
N LEU A 412 -80.21 81.83 -86.82
CA LEU A 412 -80.40 81.57 -88.25
C LEU A 412 -81.79 81.01 -88.57
N GLU A 413 -82.35 80.19 -87.68
CA GLU A 413 -83.73 79.69 -87.78
C GLU A 413 -84.76 80.80 -87.56
N GLN A 414 -84.53 81.72 -86.61
CA GLN A 414 -85.33 82.94 -86.48
C GLN A 414 -85.21 83.84 -87.72
N GLN A 415 -84.00 84.06 -88.25
CA GLN A 415 -83.83 84.81 -89.51
C GLN A 415 -84.51 84.10 -90.69
N ARG A 416 -84.52 82.76 -90.72
CA ARG A 416 -85.23 81.97 -91.73
C ARG A 416 -86.74 82.11 -91.56
N ALA A 417 -87.28 81.98 -90.35
CA ALA A 417 -88.70 82.19 -90.06
C ALA A 417 -89.16 83.61 -90.43
N LEU A 418 -88.36 84.64 -90.13
CA LEU A 418 -88.60 86.02 -90.54
C LEU A 418 -88.53 86.20 -92.07
N LYS A 419 -87.59 85.55 -92.76
CA LYS A 419 -87.54 85.52 -94.22
C LYS A 419 -88.72 84.78 -94.82
N ASP A 420 -89.14 83.65 -94.24
CA ASP A 420 -90.27 82.85 -94.72
C ASP A 420 -91.63 83.50 -94.36
N ALA A 421 -91.67 84.42 -93.40
CA ALA A 421 -92.78 85.34 -93.16
C ALA A 421 -92.76 86.52 -94.15
N ALA A 422 -91.61 87.14 -94.39
CA ALA A 422 -91.45 88.21 -95.38
C ALA A 422 -91.72 87.72 -96.82
N ASN A 423 -91.31 86.50 -97.15
CA ASN A 423 -91.62 85.84 -98.42
C ASN A 423 -93.13 85.56 -98.56
N ARG A 424 -93.83 85.26 -97.45
CA ARG A 424 -95.30 85.12 -97.44
C ARG A 424 -96.00 86.46 -97.63
N ALA A 425 -95.62 87.48 -96.86
CA ALA A 425 -96.15 88.85 -97.02
C ALA A 425 -95.87 89.40 -98.44
N GLN A 426 -94.67 89.20 -98.99
CA GLN A 426 -94.38 89.56 -100.38
C GLN A 426 -95.21 88.74 -101.37
N LYS A 427 -95.44 87.44 -101.14
CA LYS A 427 -96.29 86.62 -102.02
C LYS A 427 -97.75 87.07 -101.97
N GLU A 428 -98.26 87.44 -100.80
CA GLU A 428 -99.59 88.02 -100.59
C GLU A 428 -99.70 89.38 -101.29
N GLU A 429 -98.71 90.28 -101.12
CA GLU A 429 -98.60 91.53 -101.89
C GLU A 429 -98.54 91.26 -103.41
N TRP A 430 -97.81 90.24 -103.87
CA TRP A 430 -97.73 89.89 -105.30
C TRP A 430 -99.04 89.28 -105.82
N GLU A 431 -99.80 88.55 -105.01
CA GLU A 431 -101.13 88.04 -105.37
C GLU A 431 -102.19 89.15 -105.40
N GLU A 432 -102.02 90.21 -104.60
CA GLU A 432 -102.85 91.42 -104.64
C GLU A 432 -102.46 92.36 -105.80
N ARG A 433 -101.16 92.51 -106.06
CA ARG A 433 -100.63 93.18 -107.28
C ARG A 433 -100.99 92.44 -108.55
N LEU A 434 -101.07 91.10 -108.54
CA LEU A 434 -101.50 90.33 -109.71
C LEU A 434 -103.00 90.52 -109.98
N ARG A 435 -103.85 90.48 -108.95
CA ARG A 435 -105.30 90.74 -109.08
C ARG A 435 -105.61 92.16 -109.59
N SER A 436 -104.82 93.16 -109.17
CA SER A 436 -104.95 94.54 -109.68
C SER A 436 -104.28 94.73 -111.05
N ALA A 437 -103.17 94.07 -111.35
CA ALA A 437 -102.55 94.08 -112.68
C ALA A 437 -103.43 93.43 -113.75
N GLN A 438 -104.14 92.34 -113.43
CA GLN A 438 -105.11 91.70 -114.33
C GLN A 438 -106.27 92.64 -114.72
N GLN A 439 -106.67 93.57 -113.84
CA GLN A 439 -107.65 94.61 -114.15
C GLN A 439 -107.05 95.80 -114.94
N GLY A 440 -105.71 95.94 -114.98
CA GLY A 440 -105.01 96.91 -115.81
C GLY A 440 -104.65 96.40 -117.20
N GLU A 441 -104.33 95.11 -117.35
CA GLU A 441 -103.79 94.51 -118.58
C GLU A 441 -104.75 94.62 -119.78
N GLU A 442 -106.07 94.59 -119.56
CA GLU A 442 -107.07 94.80 -120.61
C GLU A 442 -107.14 96.25 -121.14
N SER A 443 -106.54 97.22 -120.44
CA SER A 443 -106.55 98.64 -120.83
C SER A 443 -105.20 99.17 -121.34
N GLY A 444 -104.09 98.48 -121.06
CA GLY A 444 -102.72 98.93 -121.38
C GLY A 444 -102.04 98.21 -122.55
N ARG A 445 -102.81 97.56 -123.46
CA ARG A 445 -102.27 96.69 -124.51
C ARG A 445 -102.11 97.36 -125.90
N ILE A 446 -102.25 98.68 -125.95
CA ILE A 446 -101.79 99.55 -127.05
C ILE A 446 -100.76 100.52 -126.42
N GLU A 447 -99.79 101.00 -127.21
CA GLU A 447 -98.64 101.80 -126.76
C GLU A 447 -97.64 101.00 -125.89
N VAL A 448 -97.06 99.92 -126.43
CA VAL A 448 -95.79 99.96 -127.20
C VAL A 448 -94.56 100.30 -126.34
N GLN A 449 -93.94 99.24 -125.81
CA GLN A 449 -92.59 98.82 -126.24
C GLN A 449 -91.57 99.97 -126.50
N THR A 450 -90.75 100.36 -125.50
CA THR A 450 -89.35 100.78 -125.75
C THR A 450 -88.43 100.89 -124.49
N LEU A 451 -87.38 100.04 -124.41
CA LEU A 451 -86.05 100.26 -123.75
C LEU A 451 -85.97 100.24 -122.18
N ARG A 452 -84.85 99.96 -121.45
CA ARG A 452 -83.51 99.30 -121.69
C ARG A 452 -82.75 98.94 -120.35
N SER A 453 -82.05 97.78 -120.32
CA SER A 453 -80.70 97.37 -119.73
C SER A 453 -79.82 98.29 -118.81
N GLN A 454 -78.84 97.92 -117.91
CA GLN A 454 -78.15 96.66 -117.39
C GLN A 454 -77.00 96.89 -116.29
N ILE A 455 -76.55 95.85 -115.48
CA ILE A 455 -75.20 95.50 -114.82
C ILE A 455 -74.56 96.37 -113.64
N GLY A 456 -73.62 95.97 -112.69
CA GLY A 456 -73.09 94.71 -112.05
C GLY A 456 -71.54 94.58 -111.63
N ASN A 457 -71.11 94.07 -110.41
CA ASN A 457 -69.83 93.29 -109.99
C ASN A 457 -69.11 93.43 -108.54
N LYS A 458 -67.86 92.88 -108.24
CA LYS A 458 -67.31 92.26 -106.92
C LYS A 458 -65.74 92.34 -106.56
N ILE A 459 -65.18 91.89 -105.36
CA ILE A 459 -63.84 91.13 -105.00
C ILE A 459 -63.19 91.16 -103.50
N LYS A 460 -61.91 90.71 -103.13
CA LYS A 460 -61.34 90.12 -101.80
C LYS A 460 -59.76 90.27 -101.38
N HIS A 461 -59.25 89.82 -100.15
CA HIS A 461 -57.92 89.12 -99.71
C HIS A 461 -56.76 89.64 -98.66
N SER A 462 -56.00 88.71 -97.94
CA SER A 462 -54.54 88.57 -97.35
C SER A 462 -53.75 89.55 -96.36
N GLY A 463 -52.61 89.31 -95.58
CA GLY A 463 -51.74 88.16 -95.00
C GLY A 463 -50.20 88.39 -94.51
N LEU A 464 -49.58 87.62 -93.52
CA LEU A 464 -48.09 87.30 -93.12
C LEU A 464 -47.21 88.21 -92.10
N ILE A 465 -45.97 88.01 -91.45
CA ILE A 465 -44.83 86.98 -91.21
C ILE A 465 -43.68 87.27 -90.07
N PHE A 466 -42.93 86.25 -89.50
CA PHE A 466 -41.48 85.99 -88.95
C PHE A 466 -40.59 86.76 -87.81
N SER A 467 -39.53 86.13 -87.15
CA SER A 467 -38.43 86.70 -86.20
C SER A 467 -37.19 85.79 -85.71
N VAL A 468 -36.07 86.27 -85.01
CA VAL A 468 -34.78 85.59 -84.47
C VAL A 468 -34.04 86.31 -83.21
N LEU A 469 -32.81 86.21 -82.55
CA LEU A 469 -31.36 85.64 -82.61
C LEU A 469 -30.38 85.83 -81.30
N PHE A 470 -29.20 85.10 -81.13
CA PHE A 470 -27.81 85.42 -80.48
C PHE A 470 -27.42 85.24 -78.93
N HIS A 471 -26.16 85.22 -78.30
CA HIS A 471 -24.66 85.42 -78.60
C HIS A 471 -23.51 84.67 -77.70
N VAL A 472 -22.42 85.26 -77.07
CA VAL A 472 -21.03 84.61 -76.74
C VAL A 472 -20.02 85.16 -75.58
N LEU A 473 -18.83 84.50 -75.25
CA LEU A 473 -17.46 84.88 -74.58
C LEU A 473 -17.04 84.48 -73.07
N LEU A 474 -15.82 84.48 -72.38
CA LEU A 474 -14.31 84.86 -72.45
C LEU A 474 -13.35 84.15 -71.33
N ARG A 475 -11.99 84.41 -71.13
CA ARG A 475 -10.97 83.74 -70.13
C ARG A 475 -9.51 84.37 -69.92
N THR A 476 -8.82 84.27 -68.72
CA THR A 476 -7.29 84.05 -68.49
C THR A 476 -6.69 84.01 -67.03
N ARG A 477 -5.83 83.00 -66.68
CA ARG A 477 -4.63 82.90 -65.74
C ARG A 477 -4.53 81.53 -65.03
N PRO A 478 -3.34 80.85 -64.98
CA PRO A 478 -2.73 80.44 -63.68
C PRO A 478 -1.18 80.25 -63.69
N GLU A 479 -0.51 80.38 -62.53
CA GLU A 479 0.90 79.93 -62.35
C GLU A 479 1.31 79.76 -60.88
N SER A 480 0.98 80.73 -60.01
CA SER A 480 1.43 80.79 -58.60
C SER A 480 1.17 79.53 -57.75
N HIS A 481 0.05 78.83 -57.99
CA HIS A 481 -0.34 77.65 -57.21
C HIS A 481 0.58 76.43 -57.40
N LEU A 482 1.36 76.37 -58.49
CA LEU A 482 2.30 75.26 -58.73
C LEU A 482 3.58 75.37 -57.88
N MET A 483 3.97 76.58 -57.46
CA MET A 483 5.14 76.74 -56.57
C MET A 483 4.80 76.39 -55.11
N GLU A 484 3.69 76.90 -54.58
CA GLU A 484 3.26 76.60 -53.20
C GLU A 484 3.03 75.10 -52.96
N THR A 485 2.43 74.41 -53.93
CA THR A 485 2.17 72.96 -53.84
C THR A 485 3.48 72.16 -53.86
N ASN A 486 4.43 72.51 -54.73
CA ASN A 486 5.76 71.88 -54.74
C ASN A 486 6.57 72.15 -53.47
N GLN A 487 6.39 73.31 -52.83
CA GLN A 487 7.07 73.62 -51.56
C GLN A 487 6.50 72.80 -50.40
N ARG A 488 5.16 72.75 -50.25
CA ARG A 488 4.49 71.91 -49.24
C ARG A 488 4.80 70.43 -49.43
N LEU A 489 4.92 69.95 -50.67
CA LEU A 489 5.32 68.57 -50.95
C LEU A 489 6.76 68.25 -50.52
N ARG A 490 7.69 69.22 -50.58
CA ARG A 490 9.04 69.07 -50.01
C ARG A 490 9.01 69.01 -48.49
N GLU A 491 8.31 69.94 -47.85
CA GLU A 491 8.18 70.00 -46.39
C GLU A 491 7.56 68.71 -45.81
N ILE A 492 6.57 68.13 -46.51
CA ILE A 492 5.99 66.82 -46.18
C ILE A 492 6.98 65.67 -46.43
N LEU A 493 7.80 65.73 -47.49
CA LEU A 493 8.80 64.69 -47.76
C LEU A 493 9.92 64.69 -46.70
N ASP A 494 10.35 65.88 -46.28
CA ASP A 494 11.37 66.07 -45.25
C ASP A 494 10.83 65.67 -43.86
N SER A 495 9.57 66.01 -43.51
CA SER A 495 8.95 65.57 -42.27
C SER A 495 8.78 64.05 -42.21
N ILE A 496 8.30 63.41 -43.29
CA ILE A 496 8.26 61.94 -43.42
C ILE A 496 9.67 61.35 -43.34
N GLY A 497 10.69 62.04 -43.87
CA GLY A 497 12.10 61.68 -43.73
C GLY A 497 12.64 61.79 -42.31
N GLU A 498 12.07 62.64 -41.45
CA GLU A 498 12.39 62.75 -40.01
C GLU A 498 11.59 61.76 -39.16
N GLU A 499 10.33 61.50 -39.50
CA GLU A 499 9.53 60.42 -38.93
C GLU A 499 10.15 59.05 -39.22
N LEU A 500 10.62 58.79 -40.44
CA LEU A 500 11.37 57.57 -40.78
C LEU A 500 12.70 57.46 -40.03
N ARG A 501 13.45 58.56 -39.88
CA ARG A 501 14.70 58.57 -39.10
C ARG A 501 14.46 58.34 -37.60
N THR A 502 13.42 58.94 -37.03
CA THR A 502 13.09 58.80 -35.60
C THR A 502 12.46 57.45 -35.26
N THR A 503 11.53 56.95 -36.06
CA THR A 503 10.97 55.59 -35.89
C THR A 503 12.03 54.51 -36.07
N ARG A 504 12.91 54.63 -37.07
CA ARG A 504 14.09 53.75 -37.21
C ARG A 504 14.98 53.81 -35.98
N GLY A 505 15.33 55.00 -35.49
CA GLY A 505 16.12 55.17 -34.28
C GLY A 505 15.44 54.64 -33.01
N GLN A 506 14.10 54.59 -32.96
CA GLN A 506 13.35 53.92 -31.89
C GLN A 506 13.39 52.40 -32.02
N ALA A 507 13.26 51.85 -33.23
CA ALA A 507 13.37 50.41 -33.50
C ALA A 507 14.79 49.87 -33.21
N GLU A 508 15.83 50.60 -33.63
CA GLU A 508 17.22 50.27 -33.30
C GLU A 508 17.44 50.29 -31.77
N ARG A 509 16.82 51.24 -31.04
CA ARG A 509 16.88 51.29 -29.56
C ARG A 509 16.08 50.20 -28.86
N SER A 510 14.98 49.69 -29.44
CA SER A 510 14.25 48.55 -28.87
C SER A 510 14.97 47.25 -29.13
N GLN A 511 15.59 47.08 -30.31
CA GLN A 511 16.49 45.98 -30.63
C GLN A 511 17.69 45.94 -29.64
N HIS A 512 18.44 47.03 -29.48
CA HIS A 512 19.57 47.11 -28.53
C HIS A 512 19.17 46.97 -27.04
N LYS A 513 17.87 46.98 -26.72
CA LYS A 513 17.34 46.60 -25.40
C LYS A 513 17.05 45.10 -25.36
N ALA A 514 16.37 44.56 -26.37
CA ALA A 514 16.09 43.13 -26.48
C ALA A 514 17.38 42.29 -26.49
N GLU A 515 18.39 42.70 -27.27
CA GLU A 515 19.71 42.06 -27.32
C GLU A 515 20.40 42.06 -25.95
N ARG A 516 20.31 43.16 -25.18
CA ARG A 516 20.83 43.22 -23.80
C ARG A 516 20.05 42.36 -22.82
N TYR A 517 18.72 42.26 -22.95
CA TYR A 517 17.93 41.33 -22.14
C TYR A 517 18.26 39.87 -22.46
N VAL A 518 18.44 39.52 -23.74
CA VAL A 518 18.87 38.18 -24.16
C VAL A 518 20.28 37.87 -23.64
N PHE A 519 21.22 38.81 -23.76
CA PHE A 519 22.58 38.65 -23.24
C PHE A 519 22.58 38.44 -21.71
N TRP A 520 21.90 39.31 -20.95
CA TRP A 520 21.78 39.19 -19.50
C TRP A 520 21.10 37.88 -19.06
N MET A 521 20.04 37.45 -19.77
CA MET A 521 19.38 36.17 -19.50
C MET A 521 20.29 34.97 -19.79
N LEU A 522 21.18 35.06 -20.78
CA LEU A 522 22.19 34.04 -21.07
C LEU A 522 23.29 34.02 -19.99
N GLU A 523 23.74 35.18 -19.49
CA GLU A 523 24.69 35.25 -18.37
C GLU A 523 24.10 34.66 -17.09
N VAL A 524 22.87 35.03 -16.71
CA VAL A 524 22.17 34.46 -15.55
C VAL A 524 22.06 32.95 -15.67
N ARG A 525 21.61 32.44 -16.82
CA ARG A 525 21.48 31.00 -17.08
C ARG A 525 22.82 30.26 -17.10
N GLN A 526 23.91 30.94 -17.47
CA GLN A 526 25.27 30.40 -17.39
C GLN A 526 25.75 30.29 -15.93
N VAL A 527 25.43 31.28 -15.08
CA VAL A 527 25.71 31.23 -13.64
C VAL A 527 24.90 30.13 -12.96
N GLU A 528 23.60 30.04 -13.23
CA GLU A 528 22.73 28.96 -12.74
C GLU A 528 23.29 27.57 -13.08
N TRP A 529 23.69 27.37 -14.34
CA TRP A 529 24.29 26.11 -14.79
C TRP A 529 25.65 25.81 -14.12
N LEU A 530 26.48 26.83 -13.88
CA LEU A 530 27.75 26.66 -13.14
C LEU A 530 27.51 26.30 -11.68
N GLU A 531 26.51 26.90 -11.03
CA GLU A 531 26.09 26.52 -9.68
C GLU A 531 25.55 25.09 -9.61
N GLU A 532 24.66 24.70 -10.52
CA GLU A 532 24.14 23.32 -10.59
C GLU A 532 25.27 22.32 -10.82
N LYS A 533 26.19 22.62 -11.73
CA LYS A 533 27.38 21.81 -11.98
C LYS A 533 28.24 21.66 -10.72
N HIS A 534 28.44 22.73 -9.94
CA HIS A 534 29.21 22.67 -8.71
C HIS A 534 28.49 21.81 -7.65
N LYS A 535 27.19 22.04 -7.43
CA LYS A 535 26.34 21.24 -6.53
C LYS A 535 26.31 19.76 -6.89
N LEU A 536 26.41 19.42 -8.18
CA LEU A 536 26.55 18.04 -8.65
C LEU A 536 27.95 17.46 -8.37
N GLN A 537 29.02 18.24 -8.57
CA GLN A 537 30.40 17.82 -8.25
C GLN A 537 30.62 17.61 -6.74
N GLU A 538 30.03 18.44 -5.88
CA GLU A 538 30.03 18.26 -4.43
C GLU A 538 29.36 16.94 -4.03
N ARG A 539 28.16 16.68 -4.57
CA ARG A 539 27.43 15.41 -4.36
C ARG A 539 28.19 14.20 -4.89
N GLU A 540 28.87 14.33 -6.02
CA GLU A 540 29.72 13.25 -6.55
C GLU A 540 30.89 12.96 -5.61
N ALA A 541 31.59 14.01 -5.14
CA ALA A 541 32.68 13.87 -4.17
C ALA A 541 32.22 13.26 -2.84
N GLU A 542 31.05 13.66 -2.32
CA GLU A 542 30.42 13.03 -1.15
C GLU A 542 30.14 11.54 -1.39
N LEU A 543 29.56 11.18 -2.54
CA LEU A 543 29.23 9.79 -2.87
C LEU A 543 30.49 8.94 -3.05
N GLN A 544 31.53 9.49 -3.68
CA GLN A 544 32.85 8.86 -3.76
C GLN A 544 33.44 8.66 -2.35
N GLN A 545 33.37 9.66 -1.47
CA GLN A 545 33.85 9.55 -0.08
C GLN A 545 33.07 8.47 0.69
N LYS A 546 31.74 8.49 0.66
CA LYS A 546 30.86 7.49 1.29
C LYS A 546 31.19 6.07 0.80
N HIS A 547 31.33 5.89 -0.51
CA HIS A 547 31.75 4.63 -1.12
C HIS A 547 33.15 4.17 -0.65
N THR A 548 34.13 5.07 -0.50
CA THR A 548 35.44 4.67 0.07
C THR A 548 35.32 4.23 1.53
N GLN A 549 34.56 4.96 2.36
CA GLN A 549 34.33 4.60 3.77
C GLN A 549 33.63 3.24 3.89
N ASP A 550 32.62 2.96 3.08
CA ASP A 550 31.88 1.70 3.11
C ASP A 550 32.72 0.53 2.59
N LYS A 551 33.56 0.77 1.57
CA LYS A 551 34.57 -0.19 1.11
C LYS A 551 35.58 -0.53 2.23
N GLU A 552 36.03 0.44 3.01
CA GLU A 552 36.88 0.18 4.18
C GLU A 552 36.13 -0.57 5.29
N LYS A 553 34.87 -0.20 5.61
CA LYS A 553 34.03 -0.91 6.60
C LYS A 553 33.88 -2.38 6.20
N LEU A 554 33.61 -2.65 4.92
CA LEU A 554 33.50 -4.00 4.36
C LEU A 554 34.82 -4.76 4.44
N GLN A 555 35.97 -4.12 4.15
CA GLN A 555 37.29 -4.74 4.31
C GLN A 555 37.61 -5.06 5.78
N ARG A 556 37.33 -4.15 6.71
CA ARG A 556 37.48 -4.36 8.17
C ARG A 556 36.60 -5.54 8.63
N ALA A 557 35.34 -5.60 8.19
CA ALA A 557 34.42 -6.68 8.48
C ALA A 557 34.89 -8.03 7.91
N ALA A 558 35.37 -8.06 6.66
CA ALA A 558 35.90 -9.27 6.04
C ALA A 558 37.18 -9.79 6.75
N VAL A 559 38.07 -8.89 7.19
CA VAL A 559 39.25 -9.27 7.99
C VAL A 559 38.83 -9.78 9.38
N ALA A 560 37.85 -9.15 10.03
CA ALA A 560 37.30 -9.64 11.29
C ALA A 560 36.63 -11.02 11.15
N GLN A 561 35.90 -11.26 10.06
CA GLN A 561 35.29 -12.55 9.76
C GLN A 561 36.34 -13.63 9.47
N LYS A 562 37.41 -13.32 8.72
CA LYS A 562 38.55 -14.23 8.52
C LYS A 562 39.23 -14.59 9.85
N LYS A 563 39.44 -13.61 10.75
CA LYS A 563 39.95 -13.87 12.10
C LYS A 563 39.02 -14.75 12.94
N ARG A 564 37.69 -14.52 12.88
CA ARG A 564 36.70 -15.37 13.56
C ARG A 564 36.74 -16.81 13.04
N LYS A 565 36.75 -17.03 11.71
CA LYS A 565 36.87 -18.36 11.10
C LYS A 565 38.15 -19.09 11.52
N ALA A 566 39.31 -18.43 11.43
CA ALA A 566 40.57 -19.02 11.89
C ALA A 566 40.58 -19.37 13.40
N LEU A 567 39.80 -18.66 14.23
CA LEU A 567 39.64 -18.99 15.65
C LEU A 567 38.67 -20.17 15.89
N THR A 568 37.60 -20.30 15.10
CA THR A 568 36.70 -21.47 15.19
C THR A 568 37.38 -22.72 14.64
N GLU A 569 38.00 -22.65 13.46
CA GLU A 569 38.79 -23.75 12.86
C GLU A 569 39.89 -24.27 13.81
N ASN A 570 40.58 -23.37 14.52
CA ASN A 570 41.60 -23.77 15.52
C ASN A 570 41.00 -24.28 16.84
N ARG A 571 39.72 -24.00 17.14
CA ARG A 571 39.00 -24.60 18.28
C ARG A 571 38.44 -25.97 17.91
N GLU A 572 37.91 -26.11 16.70
CA GLU A 572 37.45 -27.37 16.11
C GLU A 572 38.59 -28.40 16.04
N LYS A 573 39.77 -28.02 15.52
CA LYS A 573 40.96 -28.88 15.53
C LYS A 573 41.32 -29.36 16.93
N LYS A 574 41.45 -28.44 17.91
CA LYS A 574 41.73 -28.81 19.32
C LYS A 574 40.68 -29.74 19.95
N LEU A 575 39.42 -29.68 19.48
CA LEU A 575 38.37 -30.60 19.91
C LEU A 575 38.50 -31.96 19.19
N GLN A 576 38.84 -31.98 17.90
CA GLN A 576 39.15 -33.20 17.15
C GLN A 576 40.37 -33.92 17.72
N ASP A 577 41.47 -33.22 17.99
CA ASP A 577 42.68 -33.73 18.65
C ASP A 577 42.33 -34.38 20.01
N LYS A 578 41.47 -33.71 20.79
CA LYS A 578 41.01 -34.22 22.10
C LYS A 578 40.06 -35.43 21.97
N ILE A 579 39.20 -35.46 20.95
CA ILE A 579 38.34 -36.62 20.66
C ILE A 579 39.20 -37.82 20.28
N GLN A 580 40.21 -37.65 19.41
CA GLN A 580 41.14 -38.71 19.04
C GLN A 580 41.91 -39.24 20.26
N LEU A 581 42.43 -38.36 21.13
CA LEU A 581 43.10 -38.77 22.37
C LEU A 581 42.17 -39.53 23.33
N LEU A 582 40.89 -39.14 23.41
CA LEU A 582 39.90 -39.85 24.22
C LEU A 582 39.49 -41.19 23.61
N GLN A 583 39.43 -41.30 22.27
CA GLN A 583 39.20 -42.57 21.58
C GLN A 583 40.33 -43.56 21.86
N VAL A 584 41.60 -43.14 21.71
CA VAL A 584 42.76 -43.97 22.07
C VAL A 584 42.73 -44.38 23.55
N LYS A 585 42.35 -43.48 24.48
CA LYS A 585 42.27 -43.88 25.89
C LYS A 585 41.09 -44.79 26.22
N ILE A 586 40.00 -44.75 25.44
CA ILE A 586 38.92 -45.75 25.52
C ILE A 586 39.43 -47.11 25.03
N GLU A 587 40.09 -47.16 23.88
CA GLU A 587 40.69 -48.39 23.33
C GLU A 587 41.73 -48.99 24.30
N GLU A 588 42.58 -48.18 24.94
CA GLU A 588 43.48 -48.63 26.02
C GLU A 588 42.71 -49.23 27.21
N LEU A 589 41.63 -48.57 27.68
CA LEU A 589 40.84 -49.06 28.82
C LEU A 589 40.04 -50.32 28.49
N GLU A 590 39.58 -50.48 27.25
CA GLU A 590 38.93 -51.70 26.76
C GLU A 590 39.93 -52.87 26.71
N LEU A 591 41.18 -52.63 26.30
CA LEU A 591 42.26 -53.62 26.34
C LEU A 591 42.68 -53.96 27.79
N GLU A 592 42.80 -52.96 28.67
CA GLU A 592 43.04 -53.16 30.11
C GLU A 592 41.92 -54.00 30.76
N ALA A 593 40.65 -53.70 30.45
CA ALA A 593 39.49 -54.44 30.96
C ALA A 593 39.43 -55.88 30.39
N ALA A 594 39.73 -56.07 29.10
CA ALA A 594 39.80 -57.40 28.50
C ALA A 594 40.92 -58.26 29.12
N ALA A 595 42.08 -57.66 29.42
CA ALA A 595 43.17 -58.34 30.10
C ALA A 595 42.79 -58.74 31.54
N LEU A 596 42.14 -57.85 32.30
CA LEU A 596 41.63 -58.15 33.64
C LEU A 596 40.56 -59.26 33.62
N PHE A 597 39.66 -59.24 32.65
CA PHE A 597 38.67 -60.31 32.46
C PHE A 597 39.33 -61.67 32.17
N LEU A 598 40.38 -61.68 31.32
CA LEU A 598 41.15 -62.90 31.04
C LEU A 598 41.86 -63.42 32.30
N CYS A 599 42.43 -62.53 33.12
CA CYS A 599 43.04 -62.89 34.41
C CYS A 599 42.02 -63.46 35.41
N LEU A 600 40.80 -62.89 35.48
CA LEU A 600 39.73 -63.40 36.33
C LEU A 600 39.27 -64.79 35.91
N LEU A 601 39.07 -65.05 34.61
CA LEU A 601 38.77 -66.39 34.10
C LEU A 601 39.86 -67.41 34.45
N LEU A 602 41.14 -67.03 34.34
CA LEU A 602 42.27 -67.90 34.65
C LEU A 602 42.35 -68.18 36.17
N GLN A 603 42.01 -67.20 37.01
CA GLN A 603 41.86 -67.38 38.46
C GLN A 603 40.67 -68.29 38.81
N GLU A 604 39.53 -68.16 38.13
CA GLU A 604 38.37 -69.05 38.31
C GLU A 604 38.69 -70.49 37.89
N GLU A 605 39.39 -70.71 36.78
CA GLU A 605 39.87 -72.03 36.39
C GLU A 605 40.83 -72.65 37.43
N GLN A 606 41.74 -71.86 38.01
CA GLN A 606 42.62 -72.34 39.09
C GLN A 606 41.80 -72.73 40.33
N ASN A 607 40.90 -71.87 40.78
CA ASN A 607 40.01 -72.15 41.92
C ASN A 607 39.17 -73.41 41.67
N GLN A 608 38.62 -73.60 40.46
CA GLN A 608 37.85 -74.80 40.10
C GLN A 608 38.70 -76.07 40.16
N ARG A 609 39.95 -76.03 39.65
CA ARG A 609 40.89 -77.17 39.73
C ARG A 609 41.24 -77.51 41.17
N GLU A 610 41.43 -76.51 42.04
CA GLU A 610 41.63 -76.73 43.48
C GLU A 610 40.40 -77.33 44.16
N PHE A 611 39.19 -76.84 43.85
CA PHE A 611 37.95 -77.44 44.34
C PHE A 611 37.77 -78.90 43.88
N SER A 612 38.12 -79.24 42.64
CA SER A 612 38.13 -80.63 42.16
C SER A 612 39.12 -81.51 42.94
N LEU A 613 40.34 -81.02 43.18
CA LEU A 613 41.36 -81.75 43.96
C LEU A 613 40.95 -81.93 45.42
N LEU A 614 40.30 -80.93 46.03
CA LEU A 614 39.77 -81.00 47.39
C LEU A 614 38.59 -81.98 47.50
N ARG A 615 37.71 -82.05 46.50
CA ARG A 615 36.65 -83.06 46.41
C ARG A 615 37.24 -84.47 46.32
N GLN A 616 38.19 -84.70 45.41
CA GLN A 616 38.83 -86.01 45.28
C GLN A 616 39.49 -86.45 46.60
N ARG A 617 40.21 -85.56 47.29
CA ARG A 617 40.79 -85.86 48.62
C ARG A 617 39.74 -86.16 49.69
N LEU A 618 38.55 -85.58 49.58
CA LEU A 618 37.44 -85.82 50.50
C LEU A 618 36.78 -87.17 50.20
N GLU A 619 36.60 -87.52 48.93
CA GLU A 619 36.16 -88.85 48.47
C GLU A 619 37.17 -89.96 48.86
N ASP A 620 38.48 -89.70 48.72
CA ASP A 620 39.56 -90.59 49.19
C ASP A 620 39.49 -90.78 50.73
N LEU A 621 39.27 -89.71 51.50
CA LEU A 621 39.12 -89.76 52.95
C LEU A 621 37.86 -90.49 53.40
N GLU A 622 36.72 -90.27 52.72
CA GLU A 622 35.47 -91.01 52.96
C GLU A 622 35.66 -92.51 52.65
N SER A 623 36.40 -92.86 51.58
CA SER A 623 36.73 -94.25 51.27
C SER A 623 37.61 -94.89 52.35
N VAL A 624 38.62 -94.19 52.85
CA VAL A 624 39.46 -94.67 53.97
C VAL A 624 38.64 -94.80 55.26
N GLN A 625 37.71 -93.90 55.54
CA GLN A 625 36.82 -94.01 56.70
C GLN A 625 35.85 -95.21 56.57
N GLN A 626 35.33 -95.47 55.36
CA GLN A 626 34.51 -96.66 55.10
C GLN A 626 35.32 -97.95 55.29
N GLN A 627 36.56 -98.01 54.79
CA GLN A 627 37.46 -99.15 55.01
C GLN A 627 37.76 -99.36 56.52
N GLN A 628 38.01 -98.30 57.28
CA GLN A 628 38.20 -98.40 58.73
C GLN A 628 36.93 -98.89 59.47
N LEU A 629 35.74 -98.50 59.02
CA LEU A 629 34.48 -99.00 59.55
C LEU A 629 34.23 -100.47 59.19
N GLU A 630 34.60 -100.90 57.98
CA GLU A 630 34.58 -102.32 57.58
C GLU A 630 35.59 -103.17 58.36
N GLU A 631 36.81 -102.67 58.59
CA GLU A 631 37.82 -103.33 59.42
C GLU A 631 37.31 -103.52 60.85
N LEU A 632 36.79 -102.46 61.48
CA LEU A 632 36.19 -102.53 62.83
C LEU A 632 34.97 -103.48 62.88
N GLY A 633 34.12 -103.46 61.85
CA GLY A 633 33.03 -104.43 61.71
C GLY A 633 33.53 -105.88 61.59
N SER A 634 34.64 -106.10 60.87
CA SER A 634 35.27 -107.42 60.73
C SER A 634 35.94 -107.94 62.01
N VAL A 635 36.33 -107.04 62.91
CA VAL A 635 36.80 -107.39 64.26
C VAL A 635 35.61 -107.83 65.11
N VAL A 636 34.52 -107.04 65.14
CA VAL A 636 33.29 -107.38 65.89
C VAL A 636 32.68 -108.72 65.44
N GLN A 637 32.80 -109.10 64.16
CA GLN A 637 32.33 -110.40 63.68
C GLN A 637 33.25 -111.60 64.01
N ARG A 638 34.50 -111.38 64.44
CA ARG A 638 35.41 -112.48 64.83
C ARG A 638 35.16 -112.99 66.26
N ASP A 639 34.72 -112.12 67.17
CA ASP A 639 34.45 -112.51 68.57
C ASP A 639 33.11 -113.24 68.76
N GLN A 640 32.19 -113.21 67.79
CA GLN A 640 30.85 -113.81 67.88
C GLN A 640 30.77 -115.30 67.49
N ARG A 641 31.82 -116.10 67.77
CA ARG A 641 31.86 -117.54 67.45
C ARG A 641 32.18 -118.50 68.60
N LEU A 642 32.14 -118.04 69.85
CA LEU A 642 32.08 -118.91 71.03
C LEU A 642 31.02 -118.43 72.04
N VAL A 643 30.39 -119.40 72.71
CA VAL A 643 29.35 -119.27 73.76
C VAL A 643 27.96 -118.82 73.30
N ALA A 644 27.03 -119.78 73.35
CA ALA A 644 25.57 -119.66 73.43
C ALA A 644 25.03 -120.96 74.06
N PRO A 645 23.75 -121.10 74.47
CA PRO A 645 22.71 -120.08 74.67
C PRO A 645 22.02 -120.16 76.07
N THR A 646 21.19 -119.17 76.40
CA THR A 646 19.89 -119.33 77.12
C THR A 646 19.18 -117.97 77.08
N GLU A 647 18.26 -117.77 76.14
CA GLU A 647 16.81 -117.97 76.32
C GLU A 647 16.12 -116.93 77.23
N LEU A 648 15.38 -116.00 76.61
CA LEU A 648 13.98 -115.76 76.99
C LEU A 648 13.17 -115.24 75.79
N THR A 649 11.90 -115.64 75.73
CA THR A 649 11.10 -115.69 74.50
C THR A 649 10.26 -114.43 74.26
N THR A 650 10.19 -113.99 73.00
CA THR A 650 9.03 -113.36 72.31
C THR A 650 7.98 -112.57 73.10
N LEU A 651 7.66 -111.35 72.63
CA LEU A 651 6.38 -111.06 71.94
C LEU A 651 6.23 -109.57 71.57
N LEU A 652 6.15 -109.27 70.26
CA LEU A 652 4.99 -108.62 69.59
C LEU A 652 5.37 -108.17 68.17
N ASN A 653 4.65 -108.69 67.17
CA ASN A 653 4.63 -108.14 65.82
C ASN A 653 3.36 -107.30 65.65
N PHE A 654 3.48 -106.08 65.16
CA PHE A 654 2.62 -105.50 64.12
C PHE A 654 3.31 -104.33 63.43
#